data_AF-A0A8N5F3V0-F1
#
_entry.id   AF-A0A8N5F3V0-F1
#
_cell.length_a   1.000
_cell.length_b   1.000
_cell.length_c   1.000
_cell.angle_alpha   90.00
_cell.angle_beta   90.00
_cell.angle_gamma   90.00
#
_symmetry.space_group_name_H-M   'P 1'
#
loop_
_entity.id
_entity.type
_entity.pdbx_description
1 polymer ?
#
loop_
_entity_poly.entity_id
_entity_poly.type
_entity_poly.pdbx_seq_one_letter_code
_entity_poly.pdbx_strand_id
1 'polypeptide(L)'
;MDLASPAAPRRGPHSAGNAARRRGKHREPAEKGSDGAHAATATAGATAVGGRSRTLGTTPGAAPGAAGTGRDGQEQRGAAPGTPGISQDGQEQRGAAPGTTGTGQNDQERRGAAPGATGTGQDEQEQRGAAPGAAETGQNDQEGRGAAPGTNGPGQDEHEQRGAAPGTNGTGRDGQEQRGAAPAVAGTGQDEHEQKGAAPAAAVTVQDGQEQAGSSPGMHRVLSMDATLAPRDPQAPGQFGHPVAVPDDKQEEAKSRWKEGNFNVYLSDLIPVDRAIVDTRPAGCSEQQVHDDLPTTSVIMCFVDEVWSALLRSVHSVLSRSPPRLLEEIILVDDCSSKGYLKEQLDAYMSRFPKVKVLHLRERHGLIRARLAGAEIATGAVLTFLDSHVECNVGWLEPLLEHVRLRRTKVACPVIEVISDRDMSYMTVDNFQRGIFTWPMNFGWKQIPQEVIEKNKIKETDIIRCPVMAGGLFSIDKKYFSELGMYDPGLDVWGGENMEISFKVWMCGGEIEIVPCSRVGHIFRNDNPYSFPKDRVRTVERNLARVAEVWLDEYKELFYGHAYHLLHSVDVGDLSRQIQLRQRLRCKTFRWYLQNVYPDLEAPLVKASGQLVNVALAGCIAVEGTSLAFEECDANSTGLAQPFPHGQAVPARGRSSLQPSNSVRTAN
;
A
#
# COMPACT_ATOMS: atom_id res chain seq x y z
N MET A 1 -2.61 51.33 4.81
CA MET A 1 -2.00 52.10 5.90
C MET A 1 -1.32 51.10 6.82
N ASP A 2 0.01 51.03 6.73
CA ASP A 2 0.95 51.05 7.85
C ASP A 2 0.68 50.09 9.03
N LEU A 3 1.39 48.96 9.15
CA LEU A 3 2.79 48.80 9.61
C LEU A 3 2.92 48.67 11.14
N ALA A 4 3.24 47.45 11.62
CA ALA A 4 4.15 47.22 12.75
C ALA A 4 4.49 45.72 12.88
N SER A 5 5.69 45.42 13.41
CA SER A 5 6.08 44.08 13.88
C SER A 5 6.90 44.22 15.17
N PRO A 6 6.92 43.18 16.01
CA PRO A 6 8.13 42.79 16.74
C PRO A 6 8.50 41.32 16.41
N ALA A 7 9.71 41.00 15.93
CA ALA A 7 11.03 41.10 16.58
C ALA A 7 11.36 39.89 17.46
N ALA A 8 12.58 39.34 17.30
CA ALA A 8 13.05 38.10 17.92
C ALA A 8 14.39 38.30 18.68
N PRO A 9 14.70 37.48 19.70
CA PRO A 9 15.96 37.53 20.44
C PRO A 9 17.10 36.73 19.75
N ARG A 10 18.35 37.06 20.11
CA ARG A 10 19.59 36.46 19.55
C ARG A 10 20.25 35.42 20.49
N ARG A 11 21.19 34.65 19.93
CA ARG A 11 22.05 33.66 20.62
C ARG A 11 23.07 34.32 21.58
N GLY A 12 23.52 33.55 22.57
CA GLY A 12 24.77 33.73 23.33
C GLY A 12 25.42 32.35 23.64
N PRO A 13 26.75 32.22 23.83
CA PRO A 13 27.44 30.91 23.77
C PRO A 13 28.12 30.46 25.08
N HIS A 14 28.49 29.17 25.16
CA HIS A 14 29.67 28.67 25.89
C HIS A 14 30.14 27.32 25.29
N SER A 15 31.30 26.81 25.74
CA SER A 15 32.18 25.97 24.91
C SER A 15 32.82 24.75 25.59
N ALA A 16 32.92 23.66 24.82
CA ALA A 16 33.99 22.65 24.78
C ALA A 16 34.45 21.91 26.07
N GLY A 17 34.34 20.58 26.03
CA GLY A 17 35.09 19.59 26.82
C GLY A 17 35.23 18.30 26.00
N ASN A 18 36.32 17.54 26.13
CA ASN A 18 36.70 16.51 25.14
C ASN A 18 37.38 15.27 25.78
N ALA A 19 37.38 14.15 25.04
CA ALA A 19 38.14 12.90 25.24
C ALA A 19 37.78 11.97 26.44
N ALA A 20 38.14 10.67 26.46
CA ALA A 20 38.23 9.65 25.38
C ALA A 20 38.47 8.20 25.89
N ARG A 21 37.90 7.21 25.18
CA ARG A 21 38.46 5.87 24.79
C ARG A 21 38.79 4.73 25.80
N ARG A 22 38.69 3.51 25.22
CA ARG A 22 39.15 2.13 25.63
C ARG A 22 38.20 1.35 26.55
N ARG A 23 37.92 0.04 26.38
CA ARG A 23 38.52 -1.20 25.76
C ARG A 23 39.40 -2.08 26.66
N GLY A 24 38.89 -3.30 26.91
CA GLY A 24 39.55 -4.56 27.33
C GLY A 24 38.43 -5.57 27.67
N LYS A 25 38.29 -6.81 27.15
CA LYS A 25 39.10 -7.79 26.39
C LYS A 25 39.95 -8.76 27.24
N HIS A 26 39.41 -9.94 27.56
CA HIS A 26 40.04 -11.24 27.91
C HIS A 26 38.92 -12.24 28.34
N ARG A 27 39.01 -13.58 28.26
CA ARG A 27 39.97 -14.56 27.66
C ARG A 27 39.25 -15.93 27.47
N GLU A 28 39.80 -16.85 26.68
CA GLU A 28 39.33 -18.26 26.56
C GLU A 28 39.73 -19.13 27.79
N PRO A 29 39.31 -20.42 27.87
CA PRO A 29 40.28 -21.47 27.48
C PRO A 29 39.76 -22.81 26.89
N ALA A 30 40.61 -23.39 26.02
CA ALA A 30 40.98 -24.83 25.90
C ALA A 30 40.06 -25.87 25.20
N GLU A 31 40.71 -26.98 24.79
CA GLU A 31 40.29 -27.96 23.78
C GLU A 31 40.09 -29.41 24.31
N LYS A 32 39.43 -30.24 23.48
CA LYS A 32 39.59 -31.70 23.17
C LYS A 32 38.63 -32.00 22.00
N GLY A 33 38.88 -32.82 20.97
CA GLY A 33 39.66 -34.05 20.85
C GLY A 33 38.73 -35.27 21.12
N SER A 34 38.59 -36.30 20.28
CA SER A 34 39.15 -36.63 18.94
C SER A 34 38.44 -37.89 18.35
N ASP A 35 38.48 -38.07 17.02
CA ASP A 35 38.31 -39.33 16.24
C ASP A 35 37.07 -40.25 16.37
N GLY A 36 36.71 -40.93 15.27
CA GLY A 36 35.76 -42.05 15.24
C GLY A 36 35.10 -42.29 13.88
N ALA A 37 35.29 -43.48 13.27
CA ALA A 37 34.73 -43.84 11.95
C ALA A 37 34.30 -45.32 11.88
N HIS A 38 33.53 -45.69 10.84
CA HIS A 38 33.06 -47.05 10.47
C HIS A 38 31.98 -47.68 11.40
N ALA A 39 31.07 -48.58 10.94
CA ALA A 39 30.62 -48.96 9.58
C ALA A 39 29.26 -49.75 9.63
N ALA A 40 28.84 -50.30 8.48
CA ALA A 40 27.66 -51.15 8.16
C ALA A 40 27.31 -52.26 9.21
N THR A 41 26.09 -52.84 9.27
CA THR A 41 25.26 -53.51 8.21
C THR A 41 23.74 -53.40 8.48
N ALA A 42 22.76 -53.63 7.59
CA ALA A 42 22.60 -54.24 6.24
C ALA A 42 21.98 -55.65 6.16
N THR A 43 20.67 -55.71 5.85
CA THR A 43 19.85 -56.81 5.23
C THR A 43 18.56 -56.14 4.68
N ALA A 44 18.06 -56.30 3.45
CA ALA A 44 17.84 -57.44 2.53
C ALA A 44 16.67 -58.35 2.95
N GLY A 45 15.68 -58.68 2.11
CA GLY A 45 15.35 -58.24 0.73
C GLY A 45 14.29 -59.17 0.06
N ALA A 46 13.68 -58.78 -1.07
CA ALA A 46 12.77 -59.64 -1.87
C ALA A 46 12.65 -59.19 -3.35
N THR A 47 12.31 -60.11 -4.27
CA THR A 47 12.36 -59.91 -5.75
C THR A 47 11.24 -60.64 -6.53
N ALA A 48 10.67 -60.00 -7.57
CA ALA A 48 10.03 -60.56 -8.80
C ALA A 48 9.27 -59.40 -9.53
N VAL A 49 9.16 -59.17 -10.86
CA VAL A 49 9.37 -59.85 -12.17
C VAL A 49 8.05 -59.97 -12.98
N GLY A 50 7.96 -59.24 -14.11
CA GLY A 50 7.51 -59.80 -15.41
C GLY A 50 6.11 -59.46 -16.00
N GLY A 51 6.08 -59.00 -17.27
CA GLY A 51 4.89 -58.87 -18.16
C GLY A 51 4.60 -57.41 -18.59
N ARG A 52 4.53 -56.95 -19.85
CA ARG A 52 4.07 -57.46 -21.19
C ARG A 52 2.56 -57.81 -21.21
N SER A 53 1.76 -57.40 -22.20
CA SER A 53 2.09 -57.11 -23.62
C SER A 53 1.16 -56.10 -24.36
N ARG A 54 1.55 -55.85 -25.63
CA ARG A 54 0.97 -55.18 -26.84
C ARG A 54 -0.56 -55.32 -27.04
N THR A 55 -1.26 -54.54 -27.90
CA THR A 55 -1.09 -54.26 -29.37
C THR A 55 -1.70 -52.90 -29.83
N LEU A 56 -1.08 -52.13 -30.76
CA LEU A 56 -1.36 -52.02 -32.23
C LEU A 56 -2.86 -51.91 -32.62
N GLY A 57 -3.35 -51.05 -33.54
CA GLY A 57 -2.77 -50.10 -34.53
C GLY A 57 -3.92 -49.41 -35.34
N THR A 58 -3.78 -48.60 -36.41
CA THR A 58 -2.64 -48.02 -37.16
C THR A 58 -3.12 -47.08 -38.31
N THR A 59 -2.52 -45.88 -38.48
CA THR A 59 -2.11 -45.22 -39.78
C THR A 59 -3.17 -44.67 -40.80
N PRO A 60 -2.78 -43.91 -41.87
CA PRO A 60 -1.90 -42.71 -41.92
C PRO A 60 -2.24 -41.59 -42.96
N GLY A 61 -1.58 -40.42 -42.84
CA GLY A 61 -1.12 -39.56 -43.97
C GLY A 61 -2.14 -38.60 -44.64
N ALA A 62 -1.74 -37.55 -45.37
CA ALA A 62 -0.43 -36.90 -45.57
C ALA A 62 -0.60 -35.42 -46.05
N ALA A 63 0.47 -34.62 -46.07
CA ALA A 63 0.50 -33.19 -46.48
C ALA A 63 1.24 -33.01 -47.86
N PRO A 64 1.64 -31.81 -48.36
CA PRO A 64 1.33 -30.40 -48.02
C PRO A 64 0.95 -29.52 -49.26
N GLY A 65 0.80 -28.18 -49.13
CA GLY A 65 0.68 -27.28 -50.31
C GLY A 65 0.43 -25.78 -50.03
N ALA A 66 1.12 -24.89 -50.75
CA ALA A 66 1.34 -23.46 -50.45
C ALA A 66 0.34 -22.44 -51.06
N ALA A 67 0.32 -21.24 -50.43
CA ALA A 67 0.18 -19.86 -50.97
C ALA A 67 -0.82 -19.45 -52.09
N GLY A 68 -1.45 -18.27 -51.96
CA GLY A 68 -2.21 -17.62 -53.07
C GLY A 68 -2.87 -16.26 -52.72
N THR A 69 -2.33 -15.17 -53.27
CA THR A 69 -2.67 -13.75 -53.04
C THR A 69 -3.98 -13.21 -53.66
N GLY A 70 -4.61 -12.22 -52.98
CA GLY A 70 -5.39 -11.13 -53.60
C GLY A 70 -6.90 -11.37 -53.88
N ARG A 71 -7.71 -10.39 -54.30
CA ARG A 71 -7.52 -8.91 -54.36
C ARG A 71 -8.88 -8.21 -54.64
N ASP A 72 -9.10 -7.00 -54.12
CA ASP A 72 -10.07 -5.93 -54.52
C ASP A 72 -11.58 -6.24 -54.69
N GLY A 73 -12.45 -5.26 -54.35
CA GLY A 73 -13.89 -5.29 -54.59
C GLY A 73 -14.65 -4.22 -53.77
N GLN A 74 -15.27 -3.23 -54.43
CA GLN A 74 -15.83 -2.01 -53.82
C GLN A 74 -17.23 -1.68 -54.39
N GLU A 75 -17.95 -0.75 -53.75
CA GLU A 75 -19.20 -0.08 -54.23
C GLU A 75 -20.53 -0.90 -54.13
N GLN A 76 -21.74 -0.33 -53.97
CA GLN A 76 -22.20 1.07 -53.87
C GLN A 76 -23.58 1.21 -53.13
N ARG A 77 -23.98 2.47 -52.81
CA ARG A 77 -25.31 3.10 -52.54
C ARG A 77 -26.58 2.23 -52.82
N GLY A 78 -27.74 2.26 -52.13
CA GLY A 78 -28.51 3.30 -51.40
C GLY A 78 -29.92 3.48 -52.06
N ALA A 79 -31.04 3.97 -51.48
CA ALA A 79 -31.45 4.40 -50.12
C ALA A 79 -33.01 4.69 -50.08
N ALA A 80 -33.54 5.30 -48.99
CA ALA A 80 -34.87 5.98 -48.83
C ALA A 80 -36.16 5.15 -48.45
N PRO A 81 -37.25 5.78 -47.89
CA PRO A 81 -38.26 5.11 -47.02
C PRO A 81 -39.77 5.37 -47.34
N GLY A 82 -40.70 4.94 -46.46
CA GLY A 82 -42.15 5.29 -46.50
C GLY A 82 -42.96 5.05 -45.20
N THR A 83 -44.12 5.70 -45.06
CA THR A 83 -45.17 5.62 -43.98
C THR A 83 -46.58 5.67 -44.64
N PRO A 84 -47.78 5.64 -43.96
CA PRO A 84 -48.17 5.64 -42.52
C PRO A 84 -48.98 4.34 -42.14
N GLY A 85 -49.79 4.18 -41.06
CA GLY A 85 -50.15 4.92 -39.83
C GLY A 85 -51.61 4.67 -39.36
N ILE A 86 -52.15 5.53 -38.47
CA ILE A 86 -53.59 5.70 -38.04
C ILE A 86 -54.18 4.77 -36.94
N SER A 87 -54.53 5.38 -35.78
CA SER A 87 -55.68 5.17 -34.83
C SER A 87 -56.07 3.80 -34.22
N GLN A 88 -56.71 3.69 -33.03
CA GLN A 88 -57.05 4.66 -31.95
C GLN A 88 -57.36 3.97 -30.59
N ASP A 89 -57.20 4.75 -29.50
CA ASP A 89 -57.94 4.84 -28.22
C ASP A 89 -58.39 3.62 -27.37
N GLY A 90 -58.25 3.76 -26.04
CA GLY A 90 -58.84 2.90 -25.01
C GLY A 90 -58.35 3.20 -23.57
N GLN A 91 -59.11 4.01 -22.81
CA GLN A 91 -58.97 4.19 -21.34
C GLN A 91 -59.85 3.11 -20.63
N GLU A 92 -59.85 2.82 -19.31
CA GLU A 92 -59.46 3.45 -18.04
C GLU A 92 -58.88 2.37 -17.08
N GLN A 93 -57.92 2.62 -16.17
CA GLN A 93 -57.97 3.28 -14.85
C GLN A 93 -58.73 2.53 -13.70
N ARG A 94 -58.02 2.28 -12.58
CA ARG A 94 -58.48 1.81 -11.23
C ARG A 94 -58.82 0.30 -11.10
N GLY A 95 -58.56 -0.37 -9.97
CA GLY A 95 -57.81 0.03 -8.76
C GLY A 95 -57.97 -0.92 -7.56
N ALA A 96 -57.29 -0.60 -6.45
CA ALA A 96 -57.41 -1.17 -5.09
C ALA A 96 -56.92 -2.63 -4.83
N ALA A 97 -56.37 -2.82 -3.62
CA ALA A 97 -56.10 -4.11 -2.98
C ALA A 97 -57.11 -4.34 -1.83
N PRO A 98 -57.39 -5.61 -1.48
CA PRO A 98 -56.98 -6.15 -0.17
C PRO A 98 -56.45 -7.61 -0.30
N GLY A 99 -55.99 -8.33 0.74
CA GLY A 99 -55.70 -7.93 2.13
C GLY A 99 -55.84 -9.07 3.15
N THR A 100 -54.71 -9.54 3.70
CA THR A 100 -54.53 -10.27 4.99
C THR A 100 -55.14 -11.68 5.23
N THR A 101 -54.40 -12.47 6.04
CA THR A 101 -54.75 -13.80 6.66
C THR A 101 -54.91 -15.01 5.71
N GLY A 102 -54.57 -16.24 6.11
CA GLY A 102 -53.84 -16.71 7.31
C GLY A 102 -54.00 -18.22 7.57
N THR A 103 -52.96 -18.89 8.12
CA THR A 103 -52.88 -20.35 8.43
C THR A 103 -52.97 -21.32 7.23
N GLY A 104 -52.44 -22.55 7.26
CA GLY A 104 -51.52 -23.19 8.20
C GLY A 104 -51.27 -24.69 7.91
N GLN A 105 -50.08 -25.20 8.27
CA GLN A 105 -49.69 -26.62 8.45
C GLN A 105 -49.66 -27.62 7.26
N ASN A 106 -48.48 -28.27 7.11
CA ASN A 106 -48.22 -29.68 6.75
C ASN A 106 -48.67 -30.19 5.33
N ASP A 107 -47.98 -31.12 4.64
CA ASP A 107 -46.70 -31.81 4.88
C ASP A 107 -46.11 -32.38 3.56
N GLN A 108 -44.91 -32.98 3.62
CA GLN A 108 -44.29 -33.86 2.59
C GLN A 108 -43.85 -33.21 1.23
N GLU A 109 -42.81 -33.68 0.52
CA GLU A 109 -41.96 -34.88 0.67
C GLU A 109 -40.46 -34.64 0.31
N ARG A 110 -39.56 -35.43 0.93
CA ARG A 110 -38.21 -35.92 0.51
C ARG A 110 -37.14 -34.97 -0.07
N ARG A 111 -35.97 -34.99 0.58
CA ARG A 111 -34.67 -35.29 -0.08
C ARG A 111 -33.96 -36.45 0.64
N GLY A 112 -33.19 -37.24 -0.11
CA GLY A 112 -32.44 -38.41 0.39
C GLY A 112 -31.07 -38.07 0.99
N ALA A 113 -30.45 -39.03 1.68
CA ALA A 113 -29.24 -38.84 2.49
C ALA A 113 -27.93 -39.34 1.82
N ALA A 114 -26.80 -39.08 2.48
CA ALA A 114 -25.45 -39.58 2.16
C ALA A 114 -25.27 -41.08 2.54
N PRO A 115 -24.09 -41.68 2.26
CA PRO A 115 -23.02 -41.80 3.29
C PRO A 115 -21.58 -41.68 2.72
N GLY A 116 -20.47 -41.71 3.48
CA GLY A 116 -20.25 -41.72 4.95
C GLY A 116 -18.93 -42.45 5.38
N ALA A 117 -18.60 -42.40 6.70
CA ALA A 117 -17.61 -43.24 7.44
C ALA A 117 -16.07 -42.98 7.26
N THR A 118 -15.15 -43.16 8.24
CA THR A 118 -15.22 -43.42 9.72
C THR A 118 -13.87 -43.25 10.48
N GLY A 119 -13.94 -42.84 11.76
CA GLY A 119 -13.05 -43.20 12.92
C GLY A 119 -11.66 -42.54 13.04
N THR A 120 -10.85 -42.69 14.12
CA THR A 120 -10.98 -43.01 15.59
C THR A 120 -9.57 -42.82 16.23
N GLY A 121 -9.28 -42.73 17.54
CA GLY A 121 -10.03 -42.79 18.82
C GLY A 121 -9.76 -41.54 19.73
N GLN A 122 -9.73 -41.48 21.07
CA GLN A 122 -9.52 -42.38 22.26
C GLN A 122 -8.06 -42.42 22.82
N ASP A 123 -7.75 -42.17 24.11
CA ASP A 123 -8.49 -41.75 25.34
C ASP A 123 -7.63 -40.68 26.12
N GLU A 124 -7.63 -40.34 27.43
CA GLU A 124 -8.19 -40.87 28.71
C GLU A 124 -8.45 -39.74 29.77
N GLN A 125 -7.91 -39.76 31.02
CA GLN A 125 -8.47 -38.99 32.17
C GLN A 125 -7.48 -38.26 33.14
N GLU A 126 -7.94 -37.09 33.62
CA GLU A 126 -7.99 -36.57 35.02
C GLU A 126 -6.80 -36.74 36.02
N GLN A 127 -6.32 -35.64 36.67
CA GLN A 127 -6.42 -35.37 38.14
C GLN A 127 -5.67 -34.09 38.63
N ARG A 128 -5.69 -33.82 39.96
CA ARG A 128 -5.67 -32.48 40.59
C ARG A 128 -4.43 -32.15 41.44
N GLY A 129 -4.17 -30.84 41.62
CA GLY A 129 -3.52 -30.25 42.82
C GLY A 129 -2.16 -29.58 42.57
N ALA A 130 -1.69 -28.63 43.41
CA ALA A 130 -2.35 -27.82 44.44
C ALA A 130 -1.47 -26.57 44.79
N ALA A 131 -2.07 -25.49 45.30
CA ALA A 131 -1.37 -24.36 45.95
C ALA A 131 -1.23 -24.64 47.48
N PRO A 132 -0.36 -23.98 48.29
CA PRO A 132 -0.17 -22.51 48.43
C PRO A 132 1.33 -22.10 48.36
N GLY A 133 1.85 -20.94 48.80
CA GLY A 133 1.32 -19.77 49.54
C GLY A 133 2.31 -18.58 49.51
N ALA A 134 2.05 -17.49 50.25
CA ALA A 134 2.70 -16.18 50.07
C ALA A 134 3.49 -15.66 51.30
N ALA A 135 3.95 -14.38 51.22
CA ALA A 135 4.65 -13.56 52.22
C ALA A 135 6.16 -13.84 52.44
N GLU A 136 6.98 -12.92 52.96
CA GLU A 136 7.20 -11.46 52.76
C GLU A 136 8.43 -11.03 53.61
N THR A 137 8.94 -9.80 53.47
CA THR A 137 10.06 -9.19 54.26
C THR A 137 11.46 -9.84 54.09
N GLY A 138 12.60 -9.18 54.37
CA GLY A 138 12.82 -7.76 54.67
C GLY A 138 14.28 -7.41 55.06
N GLN A 139 14.81 -6.32 54.49
CA GLN A 139 15.90 -5.43 54.97
C GLN A 139 17.28 -5.97 55.49
N ASN A 140 18.32 -5.42 54.84
CA ASN A 140 19.48 -4.69 55.43
C ASN A 140 20.84 -5.33 55.83
N ASP A 141 21.85 -4.52 55.47
CA ASP A 141 23.08 -4.13 56.20
C ASP A 141 24.44 -4.87 56.03
N GLN A 142 25.46 -4.10 56.42
CA GLN A 142 26.84 -4.08 55.93
C GLN A 142 27.80 -4.97 56.75
N GLU A 143 28.94 -5.36 56.14
CA GLU A 143 30.24 -5.13 56.80
C GLU A 143 31.40 -5.06 55.79
N GLY A 144 32.58 -4.62 56.24
CA GLY A 144 33.82 -4.64 55.45
C GLY A 144 35.09 -4.38 56.27
N ARG A 145 36.21 -4.99 55.84
CA ARG A 145 37.64 -4.78 56.23
C ARG A 145 38.50 -5.38 55.09
N GLY A 146 39.77 -5.01 54.85
CA GLY A 146 40.59 -3.92 55.39
C GLY A 146 42.11 -4.11 55.11
N ALA A 147 42.88 -3.02 55.17
CA ALA A 147 44.35 -2.93 55.28
C ALA A 147 45.27 -3.28 54.06
N ALA A 148 46.49 -2.69 54.08
CA ALA A 148 47.62 -2.87 53.17
C ALA A 148 48.89 -3.27 53.97
N PRO A 149 50.10 -3.47 53.36
CA PRO A 149 51.05 -2.32 53.28
C PRO A 149 52.16 -2.34 52.19
N GLY A 150 52.72 -1.15 51.89
CA GLY A 150 54.14 -0.89 51.55
C GLY A 150 54.65 -1.14 50.12
N THR A 151 55.80 -0.60 49.67
CA THR A 151 56.68 0.48 50.18
C THR A 151 57.71 0.93 49.11
N ASN A 152 58.16 2.20 49.16
CA ASN A 152 59.40 2.78 48.59
C ASN A 152 59.59 2.97 47.05
N GLY A 153 60.18 4.12 46.68
CA GLY A 153 60.92 4.40 45.41
C GLY A 153 62.43 4.57 45.72
N PRO A 154 63.20 5.52 45.11
CA PRO A 154 62.89 6.50 44.05
C PRO A 154 64.01 6.72 42.98
N GLY A 155 63.91 7.78 42.15
CA GLY A 155 64.99 8.43 41.37
C GLY A 155 65.24 7.90 39.93
N GLN A 156 66.05 8.55 39.07
CA GLN A 156 66.36 9.99 38.85
C GLN A 156 67.03 10.19 37.46
N ASP A 157 67.24 11.44 37.04
CA ASP A 157 67.56 12.00 35.69
C ASP A 157 68.80 11.47 34.90
N GLU A 158 68.85 11.67 33.55
CA GLU A 158 69.88 12.48 32.81
C GLU A 158 69.96 12.37 31.23
N HIS A 159 70.29 13.50 30.57
CA HIS A 159 70.99 13.82 29.28
C HIS A 159 70.63 13.32 27.83
N GLU A 160 70.22 14.33 26.99
CA GLU A 160 70.66 14.66 25.58
C GLU A 160 70.39 13.72 24.35
N GLN A 161 70.70 14.02 23.06
CA GLN A 161 71.44 15.11 22.33
C GLN A 161 70.84 15.52 20.94
N ARG A 162 71.64 15.97 19.93
CA ARG A 162 71.24 16.45 18.56
C ARG A 162 72.36 16.29 17.48
N GLY A 163 72.02 16.24 16.17
CA GLY A 163 72.81 16.95 15.13
C GLY A 163 72.97 16.41 13.67
N ALA A 164 72.68 17.29 12.69
CA ALA A 164 73.39 17.51 11.39
C ALA A 164 73.38 16.47 10.22
N ALA A 165 73.87 16.93 9.04
CA ALA A 165 73.98 16.23 7.75
C ALA A 165 75.16 16.77 6.89
N PRO A 166 75.69 16.01 5.90
CA PRO A 166 76.31 16.58 4.69
C PRO A 166 76.14 15.71 3.40
N GLY A 167 76.91 15.97 2.32
CA GLY A 167 76.97 15.17 1.08
C GLY A 167 78.15 15.52 0.13
N THR A 168 78.03 15.20 -1.18
CA THR A 168 78.84 15.59 -2.39
C THR A 168 79.80 14.58 -3.08
N ASN A 169 79.77 14.63 -4.44
CA ASN A 169 80.80 14.33 -5.49
C ASN A 169 81.43 12.90 -5.65
N GLY A 170 81.85 12.46 -6.87
CA GLY A 170 81.72 13.05 -8.23
C GLY A 170 82.55 12.37 -9.35
N THR A 171 82.61 13.00 -10.54
CA THR A 171 83.38 12.71 -11.81
C THR A 171 82.76 11.75 -12.86
N GLY A 172 82.83 12.02 -14.18
CA GLY A 172 83.20 13.26 -14.90
C GLY A 172 83.39 13.13 -16.44
N ARG A 173 83.38 14.29 -17.16
CA ARG A 173 83.72 14.54 -18.60
C ARG A 173 82.81 13.95 -19.69
N ASP A 174 82.61 14.54 -20.88
CA ASP A 174 82.76 15.89 -21.51
C ASP A 174 81.93 15.84 -22.84
N GLY A 175 81.56 16.88 -23.62
CA GLY A 175 81.77 18.33 -23.60
C GLY A 175 81.11 19.03 -24.83
N GLN A 176 81.51 20.28 -25.15
CA GLN A 176 81.20 21.11 -26.35
C GLN A 176 79.74 21.33 -26.84
N GLU A 177 79.13 22.42 -26.36
CA GLU A 177 78.79 23.64 -27.14
C GLU A 177 78.37 23.53 -28.64
N GLN A 178 77.13 23.92 -29.01
CA GLN A 178 76.81 25.23 -29.63
C GLN A 178 75.30 25.44 -29.94
N ARG A 179 74.96 26.62 -30.49
CA ARG A 179 73.61 27.24 -30.54
C ARG A 179 72.87 26.96 -31.86
N GLY A 180 71.53 27.03 -31.85
CA GLY A 180 70.81 27.54 -33.03
C GLY A 180 69.34 27.13 -33.24
N ALA A 181 68.47 28.14 -33.39
CA ALA A 181 67.28 28.19 -34.25
C ALA A 181 66.12 27.17 -34.08
N ALA A 182 64.91 27.74 -33.92
CA ALA A 182 63.64 27.20 -34.45
C ALA A 182 63.57 27.46 -35.99
N PRO A 183 62.60 26.93 -36.81
CA PRO A 183 61.24 26.59 -36.42
C PRO A 183 60.50 25.42 -37.15
N ALA A 184 59.32 25.08 -36.61
CA ALA A 184 58.01 24.82 -37.27
C ALA A 184 57.83 23.91 -38.53
N VAL A 185 56.53 23.60 -38.74
CA VAL A 185 55.84 23.05 -39.93
C VAL A 185 55.72 21.52 -40.03
N ALA A 186 54.48 21.12 -40.26
CA ALA A 186 53.90 19.78 -40.28
C ALA A 186 54.36 18.86 -41.44
N GLY A 187 54.11 17.55 -41.30
CA GLY A 187 54.31 16.56 -42.38
C GLY A 187 53.95 15.11 -42.05
N THR A 188 52.66 14.79 -42.00
CA THR A 188 52.02 13.48 -42.36
C THR A 188 52.74 12.13 -42.13
N GLY A 189 52.08 11.25 -41.37
CA GLY A 189 52.36 9.80 -41.23
C GLY A 189 51.77 9.31 -39.89
N GLN A 190 50.53 8.85 -39.84
CA GLN A 190 50.12 7.45 -40.04
C GLN A 190 50.87 6.44 -39.16
N ASP A 191 50.19 6.00 -38.09
CA ASP A 191 50.18 4.61 -37.61
C ASP A 191 48.91 4.40 -36.74
N GLU A 192 48.61 3.14 -36.39
CA GLU A 192 47.26 2.68 -36.02
C GLU A 192 47.01 2.47 -34.50
N HIS A 193 45.75 2.14 -34.16
CA HIS A 193 45.19 1.89 -32.82
C HIS A 193 45.09 3.14 -31.91
N GLU A 194 44.07 3.31 -31.05
CA GLU A 194 43.28 2.30 -30.32
C GLU A 194 41.79 2.70 -30.17
N GLN A 195 40.87 1.74 -30.09
CA GLN A 195 39.43 2.02 -29.99
C GLN A 195 38.98 2.26 -28.53
N LYS A 196 38.33 3.40 -28.27
CA LYS A 196 37.45 3.58 -27.10
C LYS A 196 36.06 3.99 -27.57
N GLY A 197 35.17 2.99 -27.71
CA GLY A 197 33.78 3.22 -28.09
C GLY A 197 33.00 3.92 -27.00
N ALA A 198 32.64 5.19 -27.22
CA ALA A 198 31.59 5.85 -26.46
C ALA A 198 30.23 5.29 -26.91
N ALA A 199 29.34 4.98 -25.97
CA ALA A 199 27.99 4.56 -26.30
C ALA A 199 27.21 5.72 -26.96
N PRO A 200 26.44 5.48 -28.03
CA PRO A 200 25.66 6.55 -28.67
C PRO A 200 24.54 6.99 -27.73
N ALA A 201 24.50 8.27 -27.42
CA ALA A 201 23.31 8.87 -26.83
C ALA A 201 22.19 8.81 -27.86
N ALA A 202 21.15 8.01 -27.60
CA ALA A 202 19.98 7.95 -28.45
C ALA A 202 19.29 9.32 -28.45
N ALA A 203 19.41 10.04 -29.57
CA ALA A 203 18.76 11.33 -29.74
C ALA A 203 17.24 11.10 -29.75
N VAL A 204 16.56 11.48 -28.66
CA VAL A 204 15.11 11.51 -28.60
C VAL A 204 14.63 12.56 -29.61
N THR A 205 14.24 12.12 -30.80
CA THR A 205 13.59 12.95 -31.80
C THR A 205 12.20 13.30 -31.32
N VAL A 206 12.10 14.40 -30.57
CA VAL A 206 10.84 15.14 -30.40
C VAL A 206 10.37 15.51 -31.80
N GLN A 207 9.29 14.88 -32.26
CA GLN A 207 8.60 15.31 -33.46
C GLN A 207 7.76 16.53 -33.09
N ASP A 208 8.34 17.72 -33.20
CA ASP A 208 7.60 18.99 -33.20
C ASP A 208 6.71 19.02 -34.46
N GLY A 209 5.55 18.38 -34.33
CA GLY A 209 4.69 17.96 -35.42
C GLY A 209 3.34 18.67 -35.44
N GLN A 210 3.34 19.89 -36.01
CA GLN A 210 2.17 20.69 -36.39
C GLN A 210 1.33 21.30 -35.25
N GLU A 211 1.13 22.62 -35.34
CA GLU A 211 0.05 23.32 -34.63
C GLU A 211 -1.31 22.80 -35.11
N GLN A 212 -1.93 21.89 -34.34
CA GLN A 212 -3.31 21.47 -34.62
C GLN A 212 -4.29 22.53 -34.12
N ALA A 213 -5.05 23.12 -35.06
CA ALA A 213 -6.10 24.09 -34.78
C ALA A 213 -7.17 23.48 -33.86
N GLY A 214 -7.22 23.93 -32.60
CA GLY A 214 -8.09 23.39 -31.56
C GLY A 214 -7.51 23.41 -30.14
N SER A 215 -6.21 23.70 -29.97
CA SER A 215 -5.65 24.06 -28.66
C SER A 215 -6.27 25.38 -28.15
N SER A 216 -6.69 25.40 -26.88
CA SER A 216 -6.94 26.65 -26.17
C SER A 216 -5.58 27.26 -25.76
N PRO A 217 -5.36 28.58 -25.85
CA PRO A 217 -4.07 29.17 -25.50
C PRO A 217 -3.61 28.81 -24.08
N GLY A 218 -2.44 28.18 -23.96
CA GLY A 218 -1.93 27.65 -22.70
C GLY A 218 -2.33 26.20 -22.38
N MET A 219 -2.83 25.42 -23.36
CA MET A 219 -3.19 24.01 -23.20
C MET A 219 -2.70 23.11 -24.34
N HIS A 220 -2.21 21.93 -23.96
CA HIS A 220 -1.82 20.82 -24.86
C HIS A 220 -2.67 19.57 -24.59
N ARG A 221 -2.61 18.61 -25.51
CA ARG A 221 -3.15 17.25 -25.32
C ARG A 221 -2.26 16.47 -24.35
N VAL A 222 -2.83 15.63 -23.48
CA VAL A 222 -2.08 14.72 -22.61
C VAL A 222 -1.05 13.92 -23.43
N LEU A 223 0.21 13.97 -23.03
CA LEU A 223 1.31 13.39 -23.80
C LEU A 223 1.25 11.87 -23.79
N SER A 224 1.14 11.27 -24.98
CA SER A 224 1.26 9.82 -25.18
C SER A 224 2.73 9.34 -25.11
N MET A 225 3.46 9.80 -24.08
CA MET A 225 4.86 9.46 -23.86
C MET A 225 4.98 8.07 -23.21
N ASP A 226 5.55 7.12 -23.95
CA ASP A 226 6.06 5.87 -23.40
C ASP A 226 7.35 5.45 -24.15
N ALA A 227 8.48 5.52 -23.45
CA ALA A 227 9.79 5.14 -23.99
C ALA A 227 9.96 3.62 -24.21
N THR A 228 9.05 2.78 -23.73
CA THR A 228 9.12 1.31 -23.82
C THR A 228 8.48 0.72 -25.08
N LEU A 229 7.77 1.52 -25.89
CA LEU A 229 7.04 1.06 -27.09
C LEU A 229 7.94 0.51 -28.20
N ALA A 230 9.24 0.80 -28.16
CA ALA A 230 10.28 0.15 -28.96
C ALA A 230 11.15 -0.74 -28.06
N PRO A 231 10.65 -1.90 -27.57
CA PRO A 231 11.36 -2.74 -26.63
C PRO A 231 12.60 -3.37 -27.26
N ARG A 232 13.62 -3.63 -26.42
CA ARG A 232 14.88 -4.28 -26.83
C ARG A 232 14.67 -5.71 -27.35
N ASP A 233 13.61 -6.38 -26.87
CA ASP A 233 13.10 -7.64 -27.40
C ASP A 233 11.56 -7.61 -27.39
N PRO A 234 10.89 -7.48 -28.56
CA PRO A 234 9.43 -7.53 -28.67
C PRO A 234 8.80 -8.89 -28.34
N GLN A 235 9.58 -9.95 -28.14
CA GLN A 235 9.13 -11.30 -27.78
C GLN A 235 9.51 -11.69 -26.35
N ALA A 236 10.05 -10.75 -25.56
CA ALA A 236 10.40 -10.99 -24.16
C ALA A 236 9.18 -11.41 -23.33
N PRO A 237 9.34 -12.30 -22.32
CA PRO A 237 8.27 -12.68 -21.42
C PRO A 237 7.59 -11.47 -20.78
N GLY A 238 6.26 -11.44 -20.81
CA GLY A 238 5.43 -10.42 -20.17
C GLY A 238 5.40 -9.06 -20.88
N GLN A 239 6.04 -8.95 -22.04
CA GLN A 239 6.03 -7.75 -22.88
C GLN A 239 4.59 -7.38 -23.29
N PHE A 240 4.32 -6.08 -23.43
CA PHE A 240 2.97 -5.49 -23.61
C PHE A 240 1.95 -5.85 -22.50
N GLY A 241 2.42 -6.28 -21.33
CA GLY A 241 1.55 -6.67 -20.21
C GLY A 241 0.87 -8.04 -20.39
N HIS A 242 1.31 -8.86 -21.35
CA HIS A 242 0.75 -10.19 -21.58
C HIS A 242 1.02 -11.16 -20.41
N PRO A 243 0.16 -12.16 -20.17
CA PRO A 243 0.39 -13.20 -19.17
C PRO A 243 1.60 -14.07 -19.54
N VAL A 244 2.32 -14.55 -18.52
CA VAL A 244 3.46 -15.46 -18.69
C VAL A 244 3.19 -16.78 -17.98
N ALA A 245 3.31 -17.89 -18.70
CA ALA A 245 3.26 -19.22 -18.10
C ALA A 245 4.60 -19.57 -17.45
N VAL A 246 4.57 -20.18 -16.26
CA VAL A 246 5.75 -20.82 -15.67
C VAL A 246 6.03 -22.12 -16.44
N PRO A 247 7.27 -22.37 -16.91
CA PRO A 247 7.65 -23.65 -17.51
C PRO A 247 7.43 -24.84 -16.57
N ASP A 248 7.11 -26.01 -17.10
CA ASP A 248 6.78 -27.20 -16.29
C ASP A 248 7.93 -27.65 -15.36
N ASP A 249 9.19 -27.50 -15.81
CA ASP A 249 10.39 -27.77 -15.00
C ASP A 249 10.64 -26.71 -13.90
N LYS A 250 9.92 -25.58 -13.95
CA LYS A 250 10.06 -24.42 -13.06
C LYS A 250 8.91 -24.20 -12.09
N GLN A 251 7.89 -25.05 -12.14
CA GLN A 251 6.73 -24.97 -11.25
C GLN A 251 7.10 -24.98 -9.76
N GLU A 252 7.99 -25.86 -9.33
CA GLU A 252 8.43 -25.91 -7.92
C GLU A 252 9.35 -24.75 -7.53
N GLU A 253 10.15 -24.24 -8.47
CA GLU A 253 10.94 -23.02 -8.25
C GLU A 253 9.99 -21.83 -8.00
N ALA A 254 9.05 -21.57 -8.91
CA ALA A 254 8.08 -20.48 -8.76
C ALA A 254 7.23 -20.58 -7.48
N LYS A 255 6.75 -21.79 -7.13
CA LYS A 255 6.04 -22.06 -5.87
C LYS A 255 6.90 -21.75 -4.64
N SER A 256 8.17 -22.15 -4.65
CA SER A 256 9.08 -21.90 -3.52
C SER A 256 9.33 -20.40 -3.31
N ARG A 257 9.50 -19.66 -4.42
CA ARG A 257 9.79 -18.22 -4.43
C ARG A 257 8.58 -17.34 -4.16
N TRP A 258 7.35 -17.86 -4.18
CA TRP A 258 6.13 -17.12 -3.82
C TRP A 258 6.25 -16.40 -2.47
N LYS A 259 6.90 -17.05 -1.49
CA LYS A 259 7.10 -16.52 -0.12
C LYS A 259 8.06 -15.32 -0.04
N GLU A 260 8.75 -14.96 -1.13
CA GLU A 260 9.61 -13.77 -1.17
C GLU A 260 8.80 -12.47 -1.27
N GLY A 261 7.62 -12.50 -1.90
CA GLY A 261 6.81 -11.30 -2.16
C GLY A 261 5.28 -11.48 -2.08
N ASN A 262 4.77 -12.70 -1.89
CA ASN A 262 3.36 -13.08 -2.03
C ASN A 262 2.77 -12.83 -3.43
N PHE A 263 3.60 -13.03 -4.45
CA PHE A 263 3.27 -13.12 -5.87
C PHE A 263 4.34 -13.96 -6.59
N ASN A 264 4.19 -14.19 -7.90
CA ASN A 264 5.11 -15.01 -8.70
C ASN A 264 6.44 -14.28 -9.00
N VAL A 265 7.34 -14.26 -8.00
CA VAL A 265 8.66 -13.62 -8.09
C VAL A 265 9.53 -14.23 -9.20
N TYR A 266 9.42 -15.53 -9.47
CA TYR A 266 10.12 -16.19 -10.58
C TYR A 266 9.78 -15.53 -11.93
N LEU A 267 8.50 -15.29 -12.22
CA LEU A 267 8.09 -14.57 -13.43
C LEU A 267 8.50 -13.10 -13.40
N SER A 268 8.38 -12.43 -12.25
CA SER A 268 8.81 -11.03 -12.13
C SER A 268 10.30 -10.85 -12.41
N ASP A 269 11.18 -11.79 -12.04
CA ASP A 269 12.61 -11.71 -12.34
C ASP A 269 12.95 -12.03 -13.81
N LEU A 270 12.07 -12.76 -14.51
CA LEU A 270 12.20 -13.08 -15.94
C LEU A 270 11.70 -11.95 -16.86
N ILE A 271 10.69 -11.19 -16.42
CA ILE A 271 10.06 -10.11 -17.20
C ILE A 271 10.94 -8.85 -17.20
N PRO A 272 11.15 -8.15 -18.33
CA PRO A 272 11.93 -6.92 -18.37
C PRO A 272 11.45 -5.85 -17.36
N VAL A 273 12.39 -5.09 -16.80
CA VAL A 273 12.07 -3.92 -15.95
C VAL A 273 11.61 -2.72 -16.79
N ASP A 274 11.93 -2.74 -18.09
CA ASP A 274 11.57 -1.79 -19.13
C ASP A 274 10.50 -2.36 -20.09
N ARG A 275 9.63 -3.27 -19.60
CA ARG A 275 8.55 -3.82 -20.42
C ARG A 275 7.52 -2.75 -20.82
N ALA A 276 6.98 -2.87 -22.03
CA ALA A 276 5.79 -2.12 -22.42
C ALA A 276 4.53 -2.73 -21.81
N ILE A 277 3.47 -1.92 -21.76
CA ILE A 277 2.09 -2.32 -21.48
C ILE A 277 1.18 -1.66 -22.52
N VAL A 278 -0.03 -2.19 -22.71
CA VAL A 278 -1.02 -1.59 -23.61
C VAL A 278 -1.63 -0.34 -22.97
N ASP A 279 -1.94 0.69 -23.76
CA ASP A 279 -2.74 1.83 -23.32
C ASP A 279 -4.17 1.37 -22.97
N THR A 280 -4.47 1.32 -21.67
CA THR A 280 -5.77 0.87 -21.13
C THR A 280 -6.77 2.02 -20.97
N ARG A 281 -6.41 3.26 -21.34
CA ARG A 281 -7.26 4.43 -21.10
C ARG A 281 -8.50 4.41 -22.01
N PRO A 282 -9.66 4.93 -21.54
CA PRO A 282 -10.82 5.18 -22.38
C PRO A 282 -10.47 6.07 -23.58
N ALA A 283 -11.08 5.83 -24.74
CA ALA A 283 -10.67 6.42 -26.02
C ALA A 283 -10.73 7.96 -26.09
N GLY A 284 -11.38 8.64 -25.15
CA GLY A 284 -11.35 10.10 -25.04
C GLY A 284 -10.12 10.68 -24.32
N CYS A 285 -9.31 9.86 -23.65
CA CYS A 285 -8.22 10.33 -22.79
C CYS A 285 -6.98 10.81 -23.54
N SER A 286 -6.74 10.36 -24.78
CA SER A 286 -5.69 10.93 -25.66
C SER A 286 -6.04 12.33 -26.17
N GLU A 287 -7.34 12.64 -26.21
CA GLU A 287 -7.87 13.92 -26.66
C GLU A 287 -8.04 14.93 -25.50
N GLN A 288 -7.85 14.49 -24.25
CA GLN A 288 -7.96 15.36 -23.08
C GLN A 288 -6.91 16.47 -23.14
N GLN A 289 -7.36 17.73 -22.97
CA GLN A 289 -6.48 18.88 -22.82
C GLN A 289 -6.11 19.11 -21.35
N VAL A 290 -4.86 19.48 -21.12
CA VAL A 290 -4.26 19.87 -19.84
C VAL A 290 -3.50 21.18 -20.02
N HIS A 291 -3.27 21.92 -18.94
CA HIS A 291 -2.57 23.20 -19.01
C HIS A 291 -1.05 23.04 -19.24
N ASP A 292 -0.40 24.03 -19.85
CA ASP A 292 1.04 23.96 -20.12
C ASP A 292 1.86 24.11 -18.82
N ASP A 293 1.47 25.07 -17.98
CA ASP A 293 1.99 25.31 -16.63
C ASP A 293 1.34 24.32 -15.63
N LEU A 294 1.81 23.07 -15.65
CA LEU A 294 1.53 22.03 -14.64
C LEU A 294 2.61 22.04 -13.55
N PRO A 295 2.24 21.85 -12.27
CA PRO A 295 3.20 21.85 -11.16
C PRO A 295 4.11 20.61 -11.19
N THR A 296 5.38 20.77 -10.80
CA THR A 296 6.29 19.61 -10.66
C THR A 296 5.91 18.73 -9.47
N THR A 297 6.20 17.43 -9.56
CA THR A 297 5.94 16.45 -8.50
C THR A 297 7.20 15.73 -8.05
N SER A 298 7.30 15.48 -6.75
CA SER A 298 8.18 14.44 -6.19
C SER A 298 7.38 13.15 -6.09
N VAL A 299 7.79 12.11 -6.83
CA VAL A 299 7.24 10.76 -6.66
C VAL A 299 7.86 10.11 -5.44
N ILE A 300 7.05 9.57 -4.53
CA ILE A 300 7.52 8.92 -3.30
C ILE A 300 7.10 7.45 -3.32
N MET A 301 8.08 6.55 -3.32
CA MET A 301 7.89 5.10 -3.21
C MET A 301 8.48 4.62 -1.89
N CYS A 302 7.63 4.14 -0.98
CA CYS A 302 8.07 3.56 0.28
C CYS A 302 8.12 2.04 0.16
N PHE A 303 9.20 1.42 0.64
CA PHE A 303 9.40 -0.02 0.53
C PHE A 303 10.11 -0.59 1.76
N VAL A 304 9.87 -1.87 2.03
CA VAL A 304 10.66 -2.69 2.96
C VAL A 304 10.76 -4.08 2.35
N ASP A 305 11.94 -4.69 2.33
CA ASP A 305 12.18 -6.06 1.85
C ASP A 305 11.56 -6.39 0.47
N GLU A 306 11.44 -5.38 -0.39
CA GLU A 306 10.77 -5.49 -1.68
C GLU A 306 11.56 -6.31 -2.70
N VAL A 307 10.82 -7.05 -3.53
CA VAL A 307 11.37 -7.84 -4.64
C VAL A 307 12.07 -6.91 -5.64
N TRP A 308 13.36 -7.16 -5.87
CA TRP A 308 14.25 -6.37 -6.72
C TRP A 308 13.63 -6.02 -8.10
N SER A 309 13.10 -7.01 -8.81
CA SER A 309 12.50 -6.79 -10.14
C SER A 309 11.24 -5.91 -10.10
N ALA A 310 10.40 -6.03 -9.07
CA ALA A 310 9.20 -5.21 -8.91
C ALA A 310 9.53 -3.74 -8.55
N LEU A 311 10.46 -3.53 -7.63
CA LEU A 311 10.94 -2.19 -7.27
C LEU A 311 11.57 -1.48 -8.47
N LEU A 312 12.47 -2.17 -9.20
CA LEU A 312 13.10 -1.60 -10.39
C LEU A 312 12.09 -1.30 -11.50
N ARG A 313 11.16 -2.22 -11.78
CA ARG A 313 10.12 -2.01 -12.81
C ARG A 313 9.22 -0.81 -12.47
N SER A 314 8.91 -0.60 -11.18
CA SER A 314 8.17 0.59 -10.72
C SER A 314 8.90 1.89 -11.06
N VAL A 315 10.21 1.96 -10.77
CA VAL A 315 11.04 3.15 -11.05
C VAL A 315 11.21 3.39 -12.55
N HIS A 316 11.51 2.33 -13.32
CA HIS A 316 11.62 2.40 -14.78
C HIS A 316 10.31 2.81 -15.45
N SER A 317 9.17 2.31 -14.96
CA SER A 317 7.84 2.66 -15.46
C SER A 317 7.54 4.15 -15.26
N VAL A 318 7.82 4.71 -14.07
CA VAL A 318 7.70 6.16 -13.82
C VAL A 318 8.64 6.95 -14.71
N LEU A 319 9.93 6.58 -14.82
CA LEU A 319 10.90 7.29 -15.67
C LEU A 319 10.55 7.26 -17.17
N SER A 320 9.92 6.18 -17.65
CA SER A 320 9.62 5.97 -19.08
C SER A 320 8.33 6.65 -19.55
N ARG A 321 7.39 6.93 -18.63
CA ARG A 321 6.02 7.40 -18.93
C ARG A 321 5.62 8.68 -18.20
N SER A 322 6.59 9.40 -17.61
CA SER A 322 6.38 10.70 -16.97
C SER A 322 7.13 11.80 -17.73
N PRO A 323 6.46 12.91 -18.13
CA PRO A 323 7.13 14.01 -18.81
C PRO A 323 8.32 14.57 -18.00
N PRO A 324 9.54 14.64 -18.56
CA PRO A 324 10.75 15.02 -17.79
C PRO A 324 10.70 16.42 -17.15
N ARG A 325 9.82 17.30 -17.65
CA ARG A 325 9.55 18.65 -17.11
C ARG A 325 8.72 18.65 -15.82
N LEU A 326 7.93 17.60 -15.57
CA LEU A 326 6.98 17.51 -14.44
C LEU A 326 7.47 16.62 -13.32
N LEU A 327 8.21 15.55 -13.64
CA LEU A 327 8.86 14.72 -12.64
C LEU A 327 10.08 15.46 -12.07
N GLU A 328 9.96 16.03 -10.87
CA GLU A 328 11.10 16.66 -10.16
C GLU A 328 12.13 15.58 -9.81
N GLU A 329 11.66 14.56 -9.09
CA GLU A 329 12.46 13.48 -8.51
C GLU A 329 11.61 12.23 -8.21
N ILE A 330 12.28 11.11 -8.01
CA ILE A 330 11.73 9.88 -7.41
C ILE A 330 12.50 9.62 -6.11
N ILE A 331 11.80 9.57 -4.98
CA ILE A 331 12.35 9.28 -3.66
C ILE A 331 11.95 7.86 -3.26
N LEU A 332 12.94 6.97 -3.18
CA LEU A 332 12.79 5.60 -2.69
C LEU A 332 13.09 5.57 -1.19
N VAL A 333 12.06 5.42 -0.36
CA VAL A 333 12.21 5.37 1.10
C VAL A 333 12.26 3.91 1.57
N ASP A 334 13.43 3.49 2.01
CA ASP A 334 13.67 2.18 2.60
C ASP A 334 13.33 2.20 4.10
N ASP A 335 12.21 1.58 4.47
CA ASP A 335 11.76 1.38 5.85
C ASP A 335 12.54 0.24 6.55
N CYS A 336 13.87 0.40 6.57
CA CYS A 336 14.81 -0.48 7.23
C CYS A 336 14.76 -1.96 6.77
N SER A 337 14.84 -2.18 5.45
CA SER A 337 14.92 -3.52 4.84
C SER A 337 16.07 -4.37 5.40
N SER A 338 15.85 -5.68 5.48
CA SER A 338 16.84 -6.72 5.80
C SER A 338 17.60 -7.23 4.57
N LYS A 339 17.02 -7.17 3.35
CA LYS A 339 17.69 -7.70 2.15
C LYS A 339 18.93 -6.88 1.78
N GLY A 340 20.09 -7.52 1.65
CA GLY A 340 21.35 -6.85 1.31
C GLY A 340 21.35 -6.18 -0.07
N TYR A 341 20.62 -6.73 -1.06
CA TYR A 341 20.51 -6.14 -2.39
C TYR A 341 19.75 -4.79 -2.40
N LEU A 342 19.00 -4.47 -1.34
CA LEU A 342 18.28 -3.20 -1.18
C LEU A 342 19.13 -2.09 -0.54
N LYS A 343 20.44 -2.28 -0.39
CA LYS A 343 21.40 -1.32 0.19
C LYS A 343 22.35 -0.80 -0.89
N GLU A 344 23.66 -0.95 -0.69
CA GLU A 344 24.73 -0.48 -1.59
C GLU A 344 24.53 -0.89 -3.07
N GLN A 345 23.93 -2.05 -3.34
CA GLN A 345 23.60 -2.50 -4.69
C GLN A 345 22.45 -1.71 -5.33
N LEU A 346 21.44 -1.33 -4.55
CA LEU A 346 20.35 -0.45 -4.98
C LEU A 346 20.87 0.98 -5.21
N ASP A 347 21.68 1.51 -4.29
CA ASP A 347 22.34 2.81 -4.44
C ASP A 347 23.17 2.87 -5.74
N ALA A 348 24.03 1.87 -5.96
CA ALA A 348 24.82 1.77 -7.18
C ALA A 348 23.93 1.69 -8.44
N TYR A 349 22.85 0.90 -8.41
CA TYR A 349 21.92 0.79 -9.53
C TYR A 349 21.18 2.10 -9.81
N MET A 350 20.74 2.81 -8.77
CA MET A 350 19.92 4.02 -8.88
C MET A 350 20.74 5.30 -9.16
N SER A 351 22.02 5.33 -8.77
CA SER A 351 22.96 6.45 -9.03
C SER A 351 23.08 6.84 -10.52
N ARG A 352 22.71 5.93 -11.43
CA ARG A 352 22.70 6.13 -12.89
C ARG A 352 21.51 6.97 -13.38
N PHE A 353 20.52 7.25 -12.54
CA PHE A 353 19.33 8.04 -12.87
C PHE A 353 19.33 9.34 -12.03
N PRO A 354 19.72 10.50 -12.59
CA PRO A 354 19.94 11.73 -11.80
C PRO A 354 18.72 12.26 -11.03
N LYS A 355 17.51 11.79 -11.34
CA LYS A 355 16.27 12.13 -10.64
C LYS A 355 15.89 11.15 -9.52
N VAL A 356 16.59 10.03 -9.35
CA VAL A 356 16.28 9.03 -8.31
C VAL A 356 17.16 9.26 -7.08
N LYS A 357 16.55 9.25 -5.90
CA LYS A 357 17.20 9.38 -4.59
C LYS A 357 16.76 8.22 -3.70
N VAL A 358 17.68 7.62 -2.96
CA VAL A 358 17.38 6.58 -1.96
C VAL A 358 17.52 7.16 -0.56
N LEU A 359 16.55 6.89 0.32
CA LEU A 359 16.51 7.31 1.72
C LEU A 359 16.42 6.07 2.61
N HIS A 360 17.54 5.68 3.21
CA HIS A 360 17.59 4.58 4.19
C HIS A 360 17.20 5.05 5.58
N LEU A 361 16.06 4.58 6.09
CA LEU A 361 15.66 4.79 7.49
C LEU A 361 16.46 3.85 8.41
N ARG A 362 16.80 4.34 9.61
CA ARG A 362 17.71 3.65 10.55
C ARG A 362 17.03 2.62 11.44
N GLU A 363 15.72 2.71 11.57
CA GLU A 363 14.85 1.77 12.26
C GLU A 363 13.58 1.62 11.43
N ARG A 364 12.82 0.55 11.68
CA ARG A 364 11.59 0.28 10.94
C ARG A 364 10.42 1.01 11.57
N HIS A 365 9.95 2.07 10.90
CA HIS A 365 8.89 2.94 11.38
C HIS A 365 7.51 2.62 10.76
N GLY A 366 7.48 1.95 9.59
CA GLY A 366 6.27 1.61 8.84
C GLY A 366 5.92 2.58 7.71
N LEU A 367 5.04 2.14 6.80
CA LEU A 367 4.60 2.89 5.60
C LEU A 367 4.22 4.33 5.92
N ILE A 368 3.44 4.54 6.99
CA ILE A 368 2.90 5.85 7.36
C ILE A 368 4.04 6.83 7.65
N ARG A 369 5.03 6.41 8.45
CA ARG A 369 6.18 7.24 8.85
C ARG A 369 7.24 7.33 7.74
N ALA A 370 7.41 6.29 6.92
CA ALA A 370 8.24 6.33 5.71
C ALA A 370 7.72 7.37 4.70
N ARG A 371 6.40 7.44 4.49
CA ARG A 371 5.76 8.46 3.64
C ARG A 371 5.96 9.87 4.18
N LEU A 372 5.92 10.06 5.50
CA LEU A 372 6.26 11.34 6.14
C LEU A 372 7.72 11.75 5.90
N ALA A 373 8.67 10.81 6.05
CA ALA A 373 10.10 11.06 5.82
C ALA A 373 10.40 11.42 4.34
N GLY A 374 9.76 10.74 3.38
CA GLY A 374 9.83 11.11 1.96
C GLY A 374 9.21 12.48 1.66
N ALA A 375 8.05 12.76 2.26
CA ALA A 375 7.36 14.05 2.10
C ALA A 375 8.13 15.22 2.72
N GLU A 376 8.90 15.00 3.79
CA GLU A 376 9.76 16.02 4.39
C GLU A 376 10.82 16.50 3.38
N ILE A 377 11.62 15.57 2.83
CA ILE A 377 12.75 15.89 1.93
C ILE A 377 12.35 16.25 0.50
N ALA A 378 11.11 15.96 0.07
CA ALA A 378 10.60 16.26 -1.26
C ALA A 378 10.71 17.75 -1.64
N THR A 379 11.02 18.04 -2.90
CA THR A 379 11.26 19.39 -3.44
C THR A 379 10.20 19.86 -4.45
N GLY A 380 9.46 18.95 -5.06
CA GLY A 380 8.34 19.26 -5.96
C GLY A 380 7.17 19.95 -5.26
N ALA A 381 6.36 20.66 -6.05
CA ALA A 381 5.15 21.34 -5.58
C ALA A 381 4.05 20.34 -5.19
N VAL A 382 3.95 19.23 -5.92
CA VAL A 382 3.06 18.10 -5.66
C VAL A 382 3.86 16.93 -5.05
N LEU A 383 3.21 16.15 -4.19
CA LEU A 383 3.66 14.83 -3.75
C LEU A 383 2.81 13.79 -4.47
N THR A 384 3.44 12.87 -5.19
CA THR A 384 2.77 11.72 -5.82
C THR A 384 3.23 10.44 -5.13
N PHE A 385 2.40 9.88 -4.26
CA PHE A 385 2.70 8.61 -3.60
C PHE A 385 2.37 7.44 -4.54
N LEU A 386 3.28 6.47 -4.60
CA LEU A 386 3.12 5.19 -5.26
C LEU A 386 3.66 4.09 -4.35
N ASP A 387 3.12 2.88 -4.46
CA ASP A 387 3.68 1.70 -3.79
C ASP A 387 4.77 1.04 -4.66
N SER A 388 5.63 0.22 -4.08
CA SER A 388 6.88 -0.26 -4.70
C SER A 388 6.75 -1.43 -5.70
N HIS A 389 5.54 -1.68 -6.18
CA HIS A 389 5.18 -2.79 -7.07
C HIS A 389 4.05 -2.38 -8.03
N VAL A 390 4.34 -1.36 -8.85
CA VAL A 390 3.39 -0.71 -9.76
C VAL A 390 3.93 -0.55 -11.17
N GLU A 391 3.04 -0.42 -12.15
CA GLU A 391 3.37 -0.04 -13.53
C GLU A 391 2.42 1.05 -14.03
N CYS A 392 2.94 2.27 -14.13
CA CYS A 392 2.22 3.43 -14.65
C CYS A 392 1.92 3.24 -16.14
N ASN A 393 0.74 3.65 -16.60
CA ASN A 393 0.39 3.65 -18.02
C ASN A 393 0.78 4.96 -18.72
N VAL A 394 0.69 4.99 -20.05
CA VAL A 394 0.98 6.16 -20.87
C VAL A 394 0.08 7.34 -20.47
N GLY A 395 0.67 8.53 -20.34
CA GLY A 395 -0.06 9.75 -19.98
C GLY A 395 -0.66 9.77 -18.56
N TRP A 396 -0.25 8.88 -17.65
CA TRP A 396 -0.81 8.80 -16.29
C TRP A 396 -0.68 10.10 -15.49
N LEU A 397 0.44 10.80 -15.60
CA LEU A 397 0.80 11.85 -14.65
C LEU A 397 0.09 13.19 -14.88
N GLU A 398 -0.04 13.63 -16.14
CA GLU A 398 -0.57 14.96 -16.47
C GLU A 398 -2.02 15.18 -16.01
N PRO A 399 -2.96 14.22 -16.15
CA PRO A 399 -4.30 14.34 -15.58
C PRO A 399 -4.31 14.50 -14.06
N LEU A 400 -3.45 13.80 -13.31
CA LEU A 400 -3.37 13.93 -11.85
C LEU A 400 -2.92 15.33 -11.43
N LEU A 401 -1.91 15.86 -12.13
CA LEU A 401 -1.36 17.19 -11.85
C LEU A 401 -2.32 18.31 -12.27
N GLU A 402 -3.08 18.17 -13.36
CA GLU A 402 -4.11 19.13 -13.77
C GLU A 402 -5.19 19.26 -12.70
N HIS A 403 -5.63 18.16 -12.09
CA HIS A 403 -6.63 18.19 -11.03
C HIS A 403 -6.13 18.90 -9.75
N VAL A 404 -4.86 18.72 -9.39
CA VAL A 404 -4.25 19.47 -8.27
C VAL A 404 -4.01 20.95 -8.64
N ARG A 405 -3.64 21.25 -9.89
CA ARG A 405 -3.48 22.62 -10.41
C ARG A 405 -4.79 23.42 -10.39
N LEU A 406 -5.87 22.83 -10.91
CA LEU A 406 -7.21 23.43 -10.97
C LEU A 406 -7.72 23.83 -9.58
N ARG A 407 -7.43 23.02 -8.55
CA ARG A 407 -7.72 23.35 -7.17
C ARG A 407 -6.80 22.59 -6.22
N ARG A 408 -5.87 23.32 -5.60
CA ARG A 408 -4.87 22.83 -4.64
C ARG A 408 -5.39 21.93 -3.51
N THR A 409 -6.68 22.06 -3.14
CA THR A 409 -7.32 21.24 -2.10
C THR A 409 -7.90 19.90 -2.62
N LYS A 410 -7.66 19.56 -3.89
CA LYS A 410 -8.01 18.27 -4.47
C LYS A 410 -6.91 17.24 -4.21
N VAL A 411 -7.31 15.99 -4.03
CA VAL A 411 -6.44 14.81 -4.03
C VAL A 411 -6.84 13.94 -5.21
N ALA A 412 -5.92 13.76 -6.15
CA ALA A 412 -6.14 13.03 -7.39
C ALA A 412 -5.59 11.60 -7.28
N CYS A 413 -6.46 10.60 -7.43
CA CYS A 413 -6.09 9.19 -7.49
C CYS A 413 -6.12 8.68 -8.94
N PRO A 414 -5.17 7.84 -9.37
CA PRO A 414 -5.33 7.06 -10.59
C PRO A 414 -6.46 6.04 -10.43
N VAL A 415 -6.97 5.50 -11.55
CA VAL A 415 -7.56 4.16 -11.54
C VAL A 415 -6.43 3.16 -11.29
N ILE A 416 -6.61 2.32 -10.27
CA ILE A 416 -5.63 1.31 -9.87
C ILE A 416 -6.01 0.01 -10.59
N GLU A 417 -5.22 -0.34 -11.59
CA GLU A 417 -5.42 -1.56 -12.40
C GLU A 417 -4.70 -2.75 -11.77
N VAL A 418 -5.07 -3.98 -12.15
CA VAL A 418 -4.53 -5.19 -11.53
C VAL A 418 -3.32 -5.67 -12.32
N ILE A 419 -2.18 -5.83 -11.65
CA ILE A 419 -1.11 -6.71 -12.13
C ILE A 419 -1.30 -8.04 -11.43
N SER A 420 -1.51 -9.10 -12.22
CA SER A 420 -1.79 -10.46 -11.74
C SER A 420 -0.65 -11.01 -10.88
N ASP A 421 -0.97 -11.49 -9.67
CA ASP A 421 0.01 -12.09 -8.76
C ASP A 421 0.53 -13.46 -9.24
N ARG A 422 -0.11 -14.07 -10.25
CA ARG A 422 0.19 -15.43 -10.73
C ARG A 422 0.99 -15.47 -12.02
N ASP A 423 0.60 -14.67 -13.01
CA ASP A 423 1.14 -14.67 -14.37
C ASP A 423 1.69 -13.30 -14.82
N MET A 424 1.67 -12.30 -13.93
CA MET A 424 2.19 -10.95 -14.15
C MET A 424 1.54 -10.19 -15.33
N SER A 425 0.37 -10.63 -15.80
CA SER A 425 -0.45 -9.89 -16.77
C SER A 425 -0.94 -8.55 -16.21
N TYR A 426 -1.14 -7.58 -17.11
CA TYR A 426 -1.69 -6.26 -16.81
C TYR A 426 -3.18 -6.23 -17.19
N MET A 427 -4.05 -6.01 -16.21
CA MET A 427 -5.49 -6.25 -16.31
C MET A 427 -6.32 -5.01 -15.95
N THR A 428 -7.23 -4.63 -16.84
CA THR A 428 -8.16 -3.51 -16.64
C THR A 428 -9.20 -3.79 -15.54
N VAL A 429 -9.61 -2.75 -14.82
CA VAL A 429 -10.76 -2.77 -13.89
C VAL A 429 -11.93 -1.93 -14.44
N ASP A 430 -13.15 -2.08 -13.89
CA ASP A 430 -14.31 -1.33 -14.38
C ASP A 430 -14.13 0.18 -14.20
N ASN A 431 -14.48 0.94 -15.24
CA ASN A 431 -14.29 2.40 -15.29
C ASN A 431 -15.10 3.17 -14.22
N PHE A 432 -16.22 2.61 -13.77
CA PHE A 432 -17.19 3.28 -12.89
C PHE A 432 -17.14 2.82 -11.42
N GLN A 433 -15.96 2.54 -10.88
CA GLN A 433 -15.78 2.21 -9.46
C GLN A 433 -15.35 3.42 -8.63
N ARG A 434 -15.80 3.47 -7.37
CA ARG A 434 -15.29 4.41 -6.35
C ARG A 434 -14.88 3.66 -5.08
N GLY A 435 -13.88 4.19 -4.40
CA GLY A 435 -13.47 3.71 -3.08
C GLY A 435 -14.48 4.13 -2.01
N ILE A 436 -14.84 3.17 -1.16
CA ILE A 436 -15.80 3.31 -0.06
C ILE A 436 -15.25 2.67 1.20
N PHE A 437 -16.02 2.75 2.28
CA PHE A 437 -15.85 1.85 3.42
C PHE A 437 -17.20 1.27 3.89
N THR A 438 -17.12 0.19 4.67
CA THR A 438 -18.23 -0.36 5.47
C THR A 438 -17.79 -0.46 6.94
N TRP A 439 -18.71 -0.60 7.89
CA TRP A 439 -18.35 -0.77 9.30
C TRP A 439 -17.58 -2.10 9.51
N PRO A 440 -16.54 -2.16 10.37
CA PRO A 440 -15.94 -1.08 11.18
C PRO A 440 -14.76 -0.37 10.48
N MET A 441 -15.03 0.41 9.43
CA MET A 441 -14.02 1.10 8.58
C MET A 441 -13.14 0.15 7.75
N ASN A 442 -13.73 -0.92 7.21
CA ASN A 442 -13.13 -1.74 6.15
C ASN A 442 -13.20 -1.01 4.81
N PHE A 443 -12.07 -0.85 4.11
CA PHE A 443 -12.05 -0.31 2.74
C PHE A 443 -12.66 -1.30 1.73
N GLY A 444 -13.29 -0.78 0.68
CA GLY A 444 -13.71 -1.58 -0.47
C GLY A 444 -14.00 -0.74 -1.71
N TRP A 445 -14.15 -1.41 -2.85
CA TRP A 445 -14.60 -0.79 -4.09
C TRP A 445 -16.10 -1.02 -4.29
N LYS A 446 -16.81 0.01 -4.78
CA LYS A 446 -18.23 -0.10 -5.15
C LYS A 446 -18.44 0.54 -6.53
N GLN A 447 -19.04 -0.23 -7.44
CA GLN A 447 -19.52 0.30 -8.72
C GLN A 447 -20.58 1.37 -8.49
N ILE A 448 -20.56 2.43 -9.31
CA ILE A 448 -21.65 3.41 -9.40
C ILE A 448 -22.84 2.71 -10.08
N PRO A 449 -24.06 2.73 -9.52
CA PRO A 449 -25.21 2.07 -10.15
C PRO A 449 -25.49 2.63 -11.55
N GLN A 450 -25.85 1.76 -12.49
CA GLN A 450 -26.11 2.12 -13.89
C GLN A 450 -27.15 3.25 -14.04
N GLU A 451 -28.21 3.22 -13.23
CA GLU A 451 -29.23 4.30 -13.16
C GLU A 451 -28.62 5.68 -12.83
N VAL A 452 -27.57 5.71 -11.99
CA VAL A 452 -26.87 6.94 -11.59
C VAL A 452 -25.91 7.40 -12.69
N ILE A 453 -25.29 6.48 -13.43
CA ILE A 453 -24.47 6.77 -14.61
C ILE A 453 -25.34 7.39 -15.70
N GLU A 454 -26.44 6.76 -16.07
CA GLU A 454 -27.35 7.20 -17.13
C GLU A 454 -28.05 8.52 -16.80
N LYS A 455 -28.62 8.64 -15.59
CA LYS A 455 -29.32 9.85 -15.14
C LYS A 455 -28.44 11.10 -15.16
N ASN A 456 -27.17 10.96 -14.76
CA ASN A 456 -26.22 12.07 -14.72
C ASN A 456 -25.35 12.17 -15.98
N LYS A 457 -25.48 11.22 -16.91
CA LYS A 457 -24.71 11.11 -18.17
C LYS A 457 -23.18 11.03 -17.95
N ILE A 458 -22.77 10.30 -16.92
CA ILE A 458 -21.36 10.13 -16.55
C ILE A 458 -20.64 9.32 -17.63
N LYS A 459 -19.55 9.84 -18.17
CA LYS A 459 -18.69 9.16 -19.14
C LYS A 459 -17.54 8.46 -18.46
N GLU A 460 -16.92 7.52 -19.16
CA GLU A 460 -15.71 6.81 -18.71
C GLU A 460 -14.50 7.73 -18.49
N THR A 461 -14.52 8.95 -19.03
CA THR A 461 -13.48 9.99 -18.86
C THR A 461 -13.76 10.93 -17.69
N ASP A 462 -14.98 10.96 -17.16
CA ASP A 462 -15.39 11.96 -16.18
C ASP A 462 -14.91 11.56 -14.78
N ILE A 463 -14.51 12.53 -13.94
CA ILE A 463 -13.96 12.19 -12.62
C ILE A 463 -14.99 11.57 -11.67
N ILE A 464 -14.50 10.66 -10.84
CA ILE A 464 -15.32 9.95 -9.87
C ILE A 464 -14.98 10.48 -8.48
N ARG A 465 -15.92 11.21 -7.88
CA ARG A 465 -15.82 11.65 -6.48
C ARG A 465 -15.81 10.43 -5.55
N CYS A 466 -14.78 10.34 -4.74
CA CYS A 466 -14.44 9.14 -3.99
C CYS A 466 -14.57 9.37 -2.47
N PRO A 467 -15.53 8.74 -1.77
CA PRO A 467 -15.66 8.85 -0.31
C PRO A 467 -14.35 8.59 0.45
N VAL A 468 -13.66 7.49 0.14
CA VAL A 468 -12.38 7.11 0.76
C VAL A 468 -11.43 6.61 -0.31
N MET A 469 -10.21 7.14 -0.36
CA MET A 469 -9.16 6.63 -1.25
C MET A 469 -8.63 5.27 -0.78
N ALA A 470 -8.17 4.43 -1.72
CA ALA A 470 -7.44 3.21 -1.36
C ALA A 470 -6.19 3.50 -0.51
N GLY A 471 -5.57 4.68 -0.72
CA GLY A 471 -4.45 5.20 0.06
C GLY A 471 -3.08 4.85 -0.51
N GLY A 472 -2.95 3.75 -1.27
CA GLY A 472 -1.73 3.38 -1.96
C GLY A 472 -1.20 4.48 -2.89
N LEU A 473 -1.97 4.78 -3.94
CA LEU A 473 -1.56 5.68 -5.02
C LEU A 473 -2.40 6.97 -5.04
N PHE A 474 -1.77 8.14 -4.94
CA PHE A 474 -2.44 9.46 -5.05
C PHE A 474 -1.45 10.63 -5.24
N SER A 475 -1.95 11.76 -5.77
CA SER A 475 -1.25 13.05 -5.87
C SER A 475 -1.92 14.15 -5.05
N ILE A 476 -1.12 14.96 -4.34
CA ILE A 476 -1.59 16.07 -3.47
C ILE A 476 -0.57 17.22 -3.45
N ASP A 477 -1.01 18.48 -3.38
CA ASP A 477 -0.12 19.64 -3.16
C ASP A 477 0.64 19.52 -1.82
N LYS A 478 1.97 19.70 -1.84
CA LYS A 478 2.83 19.53 -0.66
C LYS A 478 2.43 20.43 0.50
N LYS A 479 2.01 21.68 0.21
CA LYS A 479 1.62 22.64 1.24
C LYS A 479 0.26 22.26 1.84
N TYR A 480 -0.70 21.82 1.03
CA TYR A 480 -2.01 21.36 1.48
C TYR A 480 -1.91 20.09 2.33
N PHE A 481 -1.07 19.11 1.93
CA PHE A 481 -0.75 17.96 2.77
C PHE A 481 -0.16 18.38 4.12
N SER A 482 0.71 19.39 4.14
CA SER A 482 1.28 19.95 5.36
C SER A 482 0.24 20.69 6.23
N GLU A 483 -0.70 21.41 5.62
CA GLU A 483 -1.79 22.13 6.28
C GLU A 483 -2.83 21.18 6.90
N LEU A 484 -3.11 20.05 6.24
CA LEU A 484 -3.87 18.92 6.80
C LEU A 484 -3.12 18.18 7.93
N GLY A 485 -1.94 18.67 8.33
CA GLY A 485 -1.10 18.08 9.37
C GLY A 485 -0.42 16.78 8.96
N MET A 486 -0.37 16.48 7.65
CA MET A 486 0.07 15.21 7.05
C MET A 486 -0.75 14.03 7.60
N TYR A 487 -0.21 12.81 7.62
CA TYR A 487 -0.80 11.71 8.41
C TYR A 487 -0.62 11.94 9.92
N ASP A 488 -1.49 11.38 10.75
CA ASP A 488 -1.24 11.31 12.19
C ASP A 488 0.00 10.46 12.53
N PRO A 489 1.06 11.03 13.13
CA PRO A 489 2.27 10.28 13.46
C PRO A 489 2.06 9.26 14.60
N GLY A 490 0.94 9.33 15.32
CA GLY A 490 0.55 8.34 16.34
C GLY A 490 -0.03 7.02 15.77
N LEU A 491 -0.32 6.97 14.46
CA LEU A 491 -0.60 5.72 13.76
C LEU A 491 0.69 4.90 13.65
N ASP A 492 0.60 3.59 13.92
CA ASP A 492 1.73 2.66 13.88
C ASP A 492 1.68 1.77 12.63
N VAL A 493 2.83 1.55 12.00
CA VAL A 493 3.05 0.62 10.88
C VAL A 493 2.23 0.92 9.62
N TRP A 494 0.97 0.47 9.59
CA TRP A 494 0.08 0.44 8.43
C TRP A 494 -1.38 0.22 8.88
N GLY A 495 -2.33 0.75 8.12
CA GLY A 495 -3.76 0.51 8.27
C GLY A 495 -4.46 1.69 8.92
N GLY A 496 -5.56 2.14 8.33
CA GLY A 496 -6.38 3.26 8.81
C GLY A 496 -5.89 4.64 8.36
N GLU A 497 -4.67 4.79 7.86
CA GLU A 497 -4.16 6.08 7.36
C GLU A 497 -4.92 6.58 6.13
N ASN A 498 -5.43 5.66 5.31
CA ASN A 498 -6.26 5.95 4.15
C ASN A 498 -7.65 6.50 4.54
N MET A 499 -8.24 5.99 5.63
CA MET A 499 -9.46 6.54 6.25
C MET A 499 -9.17 7.93 6.84
N GLU A 500 -8.08 8.05 7.61
CA GLU A 500 -7.65 9.27 8.30
C GLU A 500 -7.47 10.45 7.35
N ILE A 501 -6.70 10.27 6.28
CA ILE A 501 -6.47 11.32 5.28
C ILE A 501 -7.74 11.60 4.46
N SER A 502 -8.60 10.59 4.23
CA SER A 502 -9.86 10.80 3.50
C SER A 502 -10.85 11.67 4.28
N PHE A 503 -11.00 11.40 5.57
CA PHE A 503 -11.83 12.23 6.46
C PHE A 503 -11.25 13.64 6.62
N LYS A 504 -9.92 13.77 6.78
CA LYS A 504 -9.22 15.07 6.74
C LYS A 504 -9.57 15.86 5.48
N VAL A 505 -9.34 15.30 4.29
CA VAL A 505 -9.55 15.99 3.02
C VAL A 505 -11.01 16.45 2.89
N TRP A 506 -11.97 15.54 3.02
CA TRP A 506 -13.39 15.88 2.83
C TRP A 506 -13.93 16.83 3.91
N MET A 507 -13.67 16.55 5.18
CA MET A 507 -14.26 17.31 6.28
C MET A 507 -13.59 18.68 6.45
N CYS A 508 -12.33 18.85 6.05
CA CYS A 508 -11.62 20.13 6.14
C CYS A 508 -11.67 20.97 4.84
N GLY A 509 -12.52 20.60 3.86
CA GLY A 509 -12.88 21.46 2.71
C GLY A 509 -12.19 21.15 1.37
N GLY A 510 -11.46 20.05 1.30
CA GLY A 510 -10.95 19.47 0.06
C GLY A 510 -11.87 18.42 -0.55
N GLU A 511 -11.38 17.81 -1.62
CA GLU A 511 -12.12 16.86 -2.48
C GLU A 511 -11.19 15.70 -2.88
N ILE A 512 -11.72 14.47 -2.95
CA ILE A 512 -10.99 13.30 -3.45
C ILE A 512 -11.62 12.85 -4.77
N GLU A 513 -10.81 12.72 -5.81
CA GLU A 513 -11.24 12.39 -7.16
C GLU A 513 -10.39 11.26 -7.73
N ILE A 514 -11.03 10.20 -8.22
CA ILE A 514 -10.40 9.24 -9.14
C ILE A 514 -10.47 9.85 -10.54
N VAL A 515 -9.35 9.81 -11.26
CA VAL A 515 -9.17 10.39 -12.59
C VAL A 515 -9.00 9.26 -13.62
N PRO A 516 -10.05 8.86 -14.37
CA PRO A 516 -10.02 7.64 -15.19
C PRO A 516 -9.00 7.60 -16.34
N CYS A 517 -8.55 8.78 -16.78
CA CYS A 517 -7.50 8.95 -17.77
C CYS A 517 -6.08 8.80 -17.20
N SER A 518 -5.94 8.71 -15.87
CA SER A 518 -4.71 8.31 -15.19
C SER A 518 -4.82 6.85 -14.74
N ARG A 519 -3.95 5.97 -15.25
CA ARG A 519 -3.95 4.54 -14.93
C ARG A 519 -2.60 4.07 -14.43
N VAL A 520 -2.62 3.28 -13.37
CA VAL A 520 -1.43 2.65 -12.79
C VAL A 520 -1.81 1.25 -12.34
N GLY A 521 -1.14 0.24 -12.90
CA GLY A 521 -1.29 -1.15 -12.48
C GLY A 521 -0.56 -1.39 -11.17
N HIS A 522 -1.07 -2.29 -10.33
CA HIS A 522 -0.55 -2.61 -9.01
C HIS A 522 -0.59 -4.12 -8.76
N ILE A 523 0.48 -4.71 -8.21
CA ILE A 523 0.50 -6.14 -7.86
C ILE A 523 -0.34 -6.37 -6.60
N PHE A 524 -1.58 -6.80 -6.77
CA PHE A 524 -2.47 -7.11 -5.63
C PHE A 524 -2.10 -8.45 -4.99
N ARG A 525 -1.49 -8.38 -3.82
CA ARG A 525 -1.03 -9.54 -3.04
C ARG A 525 -2.16 -10.08 -2.16
N ASN A 526 -2.28 -11.40 -2.07
CA ASN A 526 -3.26 -12.05 -1.20
C ASN A 526 -2.90 -11.99 0.30
N ASP A 527 -1.64 -11.70 0.65
CA ASP A 527 -1.22 -11.35 2.01
C ASP A 527 0.07 -10.49 2.00
N ASN A 528 0.41 -9.86 3.13
CA ASN A 528 1.60 -9.03 3.30
C ASN A 528 2.86 -9.91 3.52
N PRO A 529 3.91 -9.85 2.68
CA PRO A 529 5.13 -10.66 2.85
C PRO A 529 6.06 -10.15 3.97
N TYR A 530 5.66 -9.10 4.69
CA TYR A 530 6.47 -8.43 5.71
C TYR A 530 5.91 -8.72 7.11
N SER A 531 6.80 -9.03 8.05
CA SER A 531 6.43 -9.14 9.47
C SER A 531 5.84 -7.84 10.00
N PHE A 532 5.03 -7.91 11.05
CA PHE A 532 4.68 -6.74 11.86
C PHE A 532 5.52 -6.76 13.16
N PRO A 533 6.08 -5.62 13.62
CA PRO A 533 6.84 -5.57 14.89
C PRO A 533 5.98 -5.78 16.15
N LYS A 534 4.66 -5.67 16.00
CA LYS A 534 3.60 -5.98 16.97
C LYS A 534 2.62 -6.96 16.29
N ASP A 535 1.57 -7.39 16.98
CA ASP A 535 0.46 -8.06 16.31
C ASP A 535 -0.18 -7.14 15.23
N ARG A 536 -0.43 -7.69 14.03
CA ARG A 536 -0.98 -6.93 12.88
C ARG A 536 -2.39 -6.44 13.15
N VAL A 537 -3.25 -7.31 13.68
CA VAL A 537 -4.68 -7.06 13.87
C VAL A 537 -4.84 -5.92 14.88
N ARG A 538 -4.22 -6.05 16.06
CA ARG A 538 -4.19 -5.02 17.11
C ARG A 538 -3.57 -3.70 16.66
N THR A 539 -2.63 -3.71 15.73
CA THR A 539 -2.02 -2.48 15.20
C THR A 539 -3.01 -1.72 14.31
N VAL A 540 -3.67 -2.42 13.38
CA VAL A 540 -4.71 -1.83 12.52
C VAL A 540 -5.91 -1.37 13.35
N GLU A 541 -6.35 -2.19 14.30
CA GLU A 541 -7.42 -1.89 15.26
C GLU A 541 -7.16 -0.61 16.07
N ARG A 542 -5.97 -0.47 16.65
CA ARG A 542 -5.55 0.74 17.37
C ARG A 542 -5.55 1.97 16.46
N ASN A 543 -5.04 1.84 15.23
CA ASN A 543 -5.03 2.93 14.27
C ASN A 543 -6.46 3.36 13.90
N LEU A 544 -7.35 2.41 13.59
CA LEU A 544 -8.76 2.68 13.31
C LEU A 544 -9.48 3.30 14.52
N ALA A 545 -9.18 2.88 15.75
CA ALA A 545 -9.70 3.51 16.96
C ALA A 545 -9.21 4.95 17.15
N ARG A 546 -7.93 5.27 16.84
CA ARG A 546 -7.44 6.66 16.79
C ARG A 546 -8.20 7.50 15.76
N VAL A 547 -8.52 6.94 14.60
CA VAL A 547 -9.32 7.62 13.56
C VAL A 547 -10.77 7.81 14.05
N ALA A 548 -11.36 6.81 14.69
CA ALA A 548 -12.73 6.83 15.19
C ALA A 548 -12.96 7.97 16.19
N GLU A 549 -12.11 8.06 17.22
CA GLU A 549 -12.18 9.08 18.27
C GLU A 549 -12.02 10.52 17.75
N VAL A 550 -11.24 10.72 16.68
CA VAL A 550 -10.99 12.07 16.14
C VAL A 550 -12.01 12.50 15.09
N TRP A 551 -12.54 11.56 14.29
CA TRP A 551 -13.25 11.89 13.04
C TRP A 551 -14.70 11.42 12.96
N LEU A 552 -15.16 10.42 13.72
CA LEU A 552 -16.51 9.86 13.57
C LEU A 552 -17.61 10.58 14.38
N ASP A 553 -17.27 11.52 15.27
CA ASP A 553 -18.22 12.19 16.18
C ASP A 553 -19.14 11.19 16.91
N GLU A 554 -20.46 11.40 16.89
CA GLU A 554 -21.44 10.52 17.55
C GLU A 554 -21.57 9.12 16.89
N TYR A 555 -20.90 8.88 15.75
CA TYR A 555 -20.96 7.63 15.01
C TYR A 555 -19.83 6.65 15.38
N LYS A 556 -18.88 7.03 16.24
CA LYS A 556 -17.83 6.10 16.72
C LYS A 556 -18.41 4.89 17.47
N GLU A 557 -19.59 5.04 18.07
CA GLU A 557 -20.32 3.95 18.74
C GLU A 557 -20.75 2.85 17.76
N LEU A 558 -20.97 3.16 16.47
CA LEU A 558 -21.18 2.13 15.44
C LEU A 558 -19.90 1.35 15.15
N PHE A 559 -18.76 2.04 15.08
CA PHE A 559 -17.47 1.42 14.87
C PHE A 559 -17.12 0.46 16.01
N TYR A 560 -17.26 0.90 17.28
CA TYR A 560 -17.07 0.04 18.44
C TYR A 560 -18.10 -1.10 18.52
N GLY A 561 -19.37 -0.83 18.21
CA GLY A 561 -20.42 -1.86 18.20
C GLY A 561 -20.19 -3.00 17.21
N HIS A 562 -19.62 -2.71 16.04
CA HIS A 562 -19.24 -3.75 15.05
C HIS A 562 -17.94 -4.49 15.41
N ALA A 563 -17.11 -3.92 16.29
CA ALA A 563 -15.81 -4.46 16.70
C ALA A 563 -15.75 -4.76 18.22
N TYR A 564 -16.91 -5.07 18.81
CA TYR A 564 -17.12 -5.12 20.27
C TYR A 564 -16.17 -6.10 20.98
N HIS A 565 -15.90 -7.25 20.36
CA HIS A 565 -15.02 -8.29 20.90
C HIS A 565 -13.51 -8.00 20.78
N LEU A 566 -13.13 -6.89 20.12
CA LEU A 566 -11.74 -6.59 19.75
C LEU A 566 -11.23 -5.27 20.35
N LEU A 567 -12.08 -4.24 20.43
CA LEU A 567 -11.63 -2.86 20.70
C LEU A 567 -11.84 -2.34 22.12
N HIS A 568 -12.60 -3.03 22.98
CA HIS A 568 -13.14 -2.46 24.23
C HIS A 568 -12.13 -2.09 25.33
N SER A 569 -10.82 -2.22 25.09
CA SER A 569 -9.74 -1.82 26.01
C SER A 569 -8.47 -1.31 25.31
N VAL A 570 -8.57 -0.90 24.04
CA VAL A 570 -7.39 -0.48 23.24
C VAL A 570 -6.91 0.92 23.61
N ASP A 571 -5.68 1.03 24.12
CA ASP A 571 -5.01 2.32 24.31
C ASP A 571 -4.69 2.98 22.95
N VAL A 572 -5.52 3.95 22.59
CA VAL A 572 -5.33 4.82 21.42
C VAL A 572 -4.15 5.77 21.58
N GLY A 573 -3.69 6.09 22.80
CA GLY A 573 -2.67 7.11 23.10
C GLY A 573 -3.17 8.55 22.85
N ASP A 574 -2.28 9.54 22.95
CA ASP A 574 -2.67 10.96 22.83
C ASP A 574 -3.28 11.31 21.46
N LEU A 575 -4.41 12.02 21.50
CA LEU A 575 -5.15 12.55 20.35
C LEU A 575 -5.19 14.08 20.33
N SER A 576 -4.66 14.76 21.35
CA SER A 576 -4.76 16.21 21.56
C SER A 576 -4.35 17.01 20.33
N ARG A 577 -3.24 16.62 19.67
CA ARG A 577 -2.75 17.27 18.45
C ARG A 577 -3.77 17.18 17.29
N GLN A 578 -4.43 16.04 17.10
CA GLN A 578 -5.36 15.83 15.99
C GLN A 578 -6.71 16.51 16.24
N ILE A 579 -7.20 16.47 17.49
CA ILE A 579 -8.41 17.19 17.90
C ILE A 579 -8.22 18.71 17.73
N GLN A 580 -7.09 19.26 18.19
CA GLN A 580 -6.75 20.68 18.01
C GLN A 580 -6.58 21.07 16.53
N LEU A 581 -6.05 20.17 15.70
CA LEU A 581 -5.93 20.39 14.25
C LEU A 581 -7.30 20.48 13.59
N ARG A 582 -8.20 19.51 13.86
CA ARG A 582 -9.57 19.48 13.34
C ARG A 582 -10.36 20.74 13.73
N GLN A 583 -10.20 21.20 14.97
CA GLN A 583 -10.77 22.47 15.44
C GLN A 583 -10.18 23.69 14.72
N ARG A 584 -8.86 23.77 14.58
CA ARG A 584 -8.15 24.90 13.94
C ARG A 584 -8.51 25.07 12.47
N LEU A 585 -8.62 23.97 11.74
CA LEU A 585 -9.05 23.93 10.34
C LEU A 585 -10.58 24.11 10.17
N ARG A 586 -11.34 24.17 11.28
CA ARG A 586 -12.81 24.32 11.30
C ARG A 586 -13.52 23.24 10.47
N CYS A 587 -13.03 22.02 10.54
CA CYS A 587 -13.55 20.90 9.76
C CYS A 587 -14.99 20.58 10.16
N LYS A 588 -15.75 20.02 9.22
CA LYS A 588 -17.15 19.63 9.37
C LYS A 588 -17.33 18.45 10.35
N THR A 589 -18.58 18.19 10.72
CA THR A 589 -18.97 17.00 11.48
C THR A 589 -19.04 15.77 10.58
N PHE A 590 -18.93 14.58 11.16
CA PHE A 590 -19.08 13.32 10.44
C PHE A 590 -20.49 13.17 9.86
N ARG A 591 -21.50 13.67 10.58
CA ARG A 591 -22.87 13.83 10.07
C ARG A 591 -22.94 14.60 8.74
N TRP A 592 -22.15 15.66 8.58
CA TRP A 592 -22.07 16.39 7.31
C TRP A 592 -21.38 15.55 6.23
N TYR A 593 -20.31 14.83 6.57
CA TYR A 593 -19.61 13.93 5.63
C TYR A 593 -20.56 12.86 5.09
N LEU A 594 -21.31 12.18 5.95
CA LEU A 594 -22.35 11.23 5.55
C LEU A 594 -23.38 11.91 4.62
N GLN A 595 -23.91 13.08 4.99
CA GLN A 595 -24.93 13.77 4.20
C GLN A 595 -24.45 14.35 2.84
N ASN A 596 -23.14 14.62 2.65
CA ASN A 596 -22.63 15.41 1.52
C ASN A 596 -21.55 14.69 0.68
N VAL A 597 -21.02 13.58 1.18
CA VAL A 597 -19.93 12.80 0.55
C VAL A 597 -20.31 11.33 0.40
N TYR A 598 -20.89 10.71 1.44
CA TYR A 598 -21.23 9.29 1.44
C TYR A 598 -22.64 9.00 2.01
N PRO A 599 -23.71 9.48 1.33
CA PRO A 599 -25.09 9.30 1.80
C PRO A 599 -25.58 7.85 1.69
N ASP A 600 -24.89 7.03 0.90
CA ASP A 600 -25.22 5.62 0.64
C ASP A 600 -24.67 4.65 1.72
N LEU A 601 -24.11 5.18 2.81
CA LEU A 601 -23.65 4.40 3.97
C LEU A 601 -24.73 4.38 5.06
N GLU A 602 -25.19 3.18 5.41
CA GLU A 602 -26.08 3.00 6.55
C GLU A 602 -25.34 3.31 7.87
N ALA A 603 -25.74 4.40 8.51
CA ALA A 603 -25.14 4.90 9.75
C ALA A 603 -26.23 5.28 10.77
N PRO A 604 -27.02 4.32 11.28
CA PRO A 604 -28.04 4.60 12.30
C PRO A 604 -27.38 4.92 13.64
N LEU A 605 -27.78 6.02 14.29
CA LEU A 605 -27.25 6.33 15.63
C LEU A 605 -27.63 5.24 16.64
N VAL A 606 -26.64 4.77 17.42
CA VAL A 606 -26.83 3.74 18.44
C VAL A 606 -27.78 4.27 19.52
N LYS A 607 -28.92 3.59 19.69
CA LYS A 607 -29.95 3.98 20.69
C LYS A 607 -29.79 3.28 22.03
N ALA A 608 -29.22 2.08 22.02
CA ALA A 608 -28.93 1.24 23.18
C ALA A 608 -27.88 0.19 22.79
N SER A 609 -27.11 -0.27 23.77
CA SER A 609 -26.13 -1.36 23.68
C SER A 609 -26.08 -2.08 25.03
N GLY A 610 -25.70 -3.36 25.03
CA GLY A 610 -25.67 -4.22 26.23
C GLY A 610 -26.36 -5.58 26.00
N GLN A 611 -26.45 -6.38 27.07
CA GLN A 611 -27.08 -7.70 27.05
C GLN A 611 -28.61 -7.64 26.83
N LEU A 612 -29.15 -8.62 26.11
CA LEU A 612 -30.59 -8.85 25.98
C LEU A 612 -31.06 -9.90 26.98
N VAL A 613 -31.53 -9.44 28.15
CA VAL A 613 -31.97 -10.30 29.26
C VAL A 613 -33.41 -10.78 29.08
N ASN A 614 -33.65 -12.09 29.13
CA ASN A 614 -34.98 -12.67 29.24
C ASN A 614 -35.36 -12.86 30.71
N VAL A 615 -36.16 -11.93 31.23
CA VAL A 615 -36.62 -11.89 32.62
C VAL A 615 -37.36 -13.16 33.06
N ALA A 616 -38.03 -13.89 32.15
CA ALA A 616 -38.78 -15.10 32.49
C ALA A 616 -37.89 -16.36 32.58
N LEU A 617 -36.74 -16.36 31.91
CA LEU A 617 -35.75 -17.45 31.97
C LEU A 617 -34.56 -17.13 32.90
N ALA A 618 -34.44 -15.89 33.36
CA ALA A 618 -33.28 -15.35 34.07
C ALA A 618 -31.94 -15.50 33.31
N GLY A 619 -32.01 -15.64 31.98
CA GLY A 619 -30.87 -15.84 31.09
C GLY A 619 -30.76 -14.78 29.99
N CYS A 620 -29.58 -14.67 29.40
CA CYS A 620 -29.24 -13.70 28.37
C CYS A 620 -29.22 -14.34 26.98
N ILE A 621 -29.60 -13.59 25.94
CA ILE A 621 -29.41 -14.02 24.56
C ILE A 621 -27.91 -13.98 24.23
N ALA A 622 -27.38 -15.10 23.78
CA ALA A 622 -26.00 -15.28 23.33
C ALA A 622 -25.93 -15.89 21.93
N VAL A 623 -24.74 -15.87 21.33
CA VAL A 623 -24.50 -16.37 19.96
C VAL A 623 -23.67 -17.65 20.01
N GLU A 624 -24.34 -18.79 19.89
CA GLU A 624 -23.70 -20.11 19.75
C GLU A 624 -23.50 -20.41 18.26
N GLY A 625 -22.31 -20.05 17.74
CA GLY A 625 -21.90 -20.30 16.35
C GLY A 625 -22.70 -19.49 15.34
N THR A 626 -23.83 -20.03 14.86
CA THR A 626 -24.76 -19.35 13.93
C THR A 626 -26.20 -19.27 14.48
N SER A 627 -26.41 -19.76 15.71
CA SER A 627 -27.70 -19.80 16.41
C SER A 627 -27.71 -18.84 17.59
N LEU A 628 -28.90 -18.37 17.97
CA LEU A 628 -29.12 -17.66 19.23
C LEU A 628 -29.52 -18.65 20.32
N ALA A 629 -28.84 -18.61 21.46
CA ALA A 629 -29.09 -19.43 22.63
C ALA A 629 -29.46 -18.57 23.85
N PHE A 630 -29.86 -19.21 24.95
CA PHE A 630 -30.01 -18.57 26.25
C PHE A 630 -28.96 -19.13 27.22
N GLU A 631 -28.06 -18.27 27.70
CA GLU A 631 -27.03 -18.59 28.70
C GLU A 631 -27.27 -17.86 30.03
N GLU A 632 -26.49 -18.17 31.06
CA GLU A 632 -26.48 -17.41 32.31
C GLU A 632 -25.84 -16.02 32.06
N CYS A 633 -26.51 -14.95 32.47
CA CYS A 633 -26.05 -13.58 32.19
C CYS A 633 -24.72 -13.27 32.92
N ASP A 634 -23.60 -13.21 32.17
CA ASP A 634 -22.31 -12.83 32.75
C ASP A 634 -22.30 -11.37 33.24
N ALA A 635 -22.39 -11.19 34.55
CA ALA A 635 -22.34 -9.89 35.22
C ALA A 635 -20.94 -9.25 35.21
N ASN A 636 -19.86 -10.00 34.91
CA ASN A 636 -18.52 -9.46 34.70
C ASN A 636 -18.28 -8.98 33.26
N SER A 637 -19.16 -9.34 32.30
CA SER A 637 -19.15 -8.76 30.95
C SER A 637 -19.60 -7.29 30.99
N THR A 638 -18.68 -6.44 31.44
CA THR A 638 -18.91 -5.05 31.83
C THR A 638 -19.01 -4.10 30.63
N GLY A 639 -19.91 -4.43 29.71
CA GLY A 639 -20.67 -3.46 28.91
C GLY A 639 -21.59 -2.63 29.81
N LEU A 640 -20.99 -1.97 30.81
CA LEU A 640 -21.68 -1.20 31.83
C LEU A 640 -22.38 -0.01 31.17
N ALA A 641 -23.71 -0.04 31.18
CA ALA A 641 -24.55 1.08 30.79
C ALA A 641 -24.27 2.29 31.70
N GLN A 642 -23.34 3.14 31.29
CA GLN A 642 -23.15 4.47 31.86
C GLN A 642 -24.46 5.25 31.70
N PRO A 643 -25.10 5.70 32.80
CA PRO A 643 -26.36 6.42 32.70
C PRO A 643 -26.13 7.78 32.04
N PHE A 644 -26.81 8.04 30.92
CA PHE A 644 -26.75 9.33 30.22
C PHE A 644 -27.05 10.49 31.17
N PRO A 645 -26.15 11.49 31.30
CA PRO A 645 -26.49 12.71 32.03
C PRO A 645 -27.60 13.46 31.28
N HIS A 646 -28.60 13.92 32.03
CA HIS A 646 -29.80 14.68 31.58
C HIS A 646 -30.93 13.88 30.89
N GLY A 647 -31.47 12.89 31.60
CA GLY A 647 -32.88 12.48 31.48
C GLY A 647 -33.56 12.51 32.85
N GLN A 648 -34.71 13.19 33.00
CA GLN A 648 -35.43 13.23 34.27
C GLN A 648 -36.13 11.90 34.56
N ALA A 649 -35.74 11.22 35.64
CA ALA A 649 -36.39 10.01 36.10
C ALA A 649 -37.78 10.31 36.72
N VAL A 650 -38.85 9.79 36.12
CA VAL A 650 -40.20 9.80 36.71
C VAL A 650 -40.39 8.50 37.50
N PRO A 651 -40.57 8.56 38.84
CA PRO A 651 -40.66 7.34 39.66
C PRO A 651 -42.06 6.70 39.57
N ALA A 652 -42.13 5.49 39.00
CA ALA A 652 -43.35 4.68 39.02
C ALA A 652 -43.68 4.23 40.45
N ARG A 653 -44.72 4.81 41.06
CA ARG A 653 -45.20 4.42 42.39
C ARG A 653 -46.13 3.21 42.34
N GLY A 654 -45.81 2.22 43.19
CA GLY A 654 -46.79 1.57 44.07
C GLY A 654 -47.82 0.61 43.46
N ARG A 655 -47.82 -0.63 43.94
CA ARG A 655 -48.90 -1.62 43.69
C ARG A 655 -50.27 -1.09 44.15
N SER A 656 -51.31 -1.35 43.35
CA SER A 656 -52.68 -1.55 43.86
C SER A 656 -53.37 -2.66 43.07
N SER A 657 -53.77 -3.73 43.77
CA SER A 657 -54.53 -4.84 43.20
C SER A 657 -55.99 -4.46 42.97
N LEU A 658 -56.55 -4.79 41.81
CA LEU A 658 -57.99 -4.73 41.54
C LEU A 658 -58.47 -5.99 40.82
N GLN A 659 -59.66 -6.46 41.20
CA GLN A 659 -60.33 -7.64 40.64
C GLN A 659 -61.07 -7.31 39.34
N PRO A 660 -61.36 -8.31 38.48
CA PRO A 660 -62.20 -8.12 37.30
C PRO A 660 -63.64 -7.78 37.70
N SER A 661 -64.25 -6.80 37.03
CA SER A 661 -65.68 -6.53 37.13
C SER A 661 -66.27 -6.25 35.75
N ASN A 662 -67.37 -6.94 35.43
CA ASN A 662 -68.09 -6.76 34.18
C ASN A 662 -68.87 -5.44 34.20
N SER A 663 -68.76 -4.63 33.14
CA SER A 663 -69.93 -3.90 32.64
C SER A 663 -69.80 -3.62 31.15
N VAL A 664 -70.85 -3.96 30.40
CA VAL A 664 -71.01 -3.54 29.00
C VAL A 664 -71.70 -2.18 29.02
N ARG A 665 -71.17 -1.23 28.25
CA ARG A 665 -71.98 -0.12 27.70
C ARG A 665 -71.65 0.07 26.23
N THR A 666 -72.71 0.10 25.43
CA THR A 666 -72.67 0.33 23.98
C THR A 666 -72.48 1.81 23.64
N ALA A 667 -71.99 2.07 22.44
CA ALA A 667 -71.90 3.41 21.85
C ALA A 667 -72.31 3.41 20.35
N ASN A 668 -73.23 2.50 19.99
CA ASN A 668 -74.28 2.58 18.96
C ASN A 668 -75.13 1.29 19.05
#